data_AF-A0A497QQB6-F1
#
_entry.id   AF-A0A497QQB6-F1
#
_cell.length_a   1.000
_cell.length_b   1.000
_cell.length_c   1.000
_cell.angle_alpha   90.00
_cell.angle_beta   90.00
_cell.angle_gamma   90.00
#
_symmetry.space_group_name_H-M   'P 1'
#
loop_
_entity.id
_entity.type
_entity.pdbx_description
1 polymer ?
#
loop_
_entity_poly.entity_id
_entity_poly.type
_entity_poly.pdbx_seq_one_letter_code
_entity_poly.pdbx_strand_id
1 'polypeptide(L)'
;IEFRWGSSQISNDTDLDGISDFDEITATFGFRTSPVKNDTDGDTLSDYEEIFIEKCYNVYYYWDSSGENITVRTSPVRADSDSDGMSDAFELLYSLNPVDDFDKDLDFDNDGLTNYYEFYYYQANPWQNDTDKDLMLDGWEGLVGLNPTVQDATLDLDNDGLTNFEEYQLGTHAGLNDTDLDGLPDNWEVTYSLDPLDDGQVVYYYDLQSNTYQTTTTGSEEVNGPAGNPDNDQFTLYAGLTILQTNLIEFQEGTDPLSADTDGDGLNDAYESYFNLDPLLADENTNGIQDSEDDFDGDHVTNADEQISGTNPTSSSESDGDLLLDDWEIHWGLDETDPDQNSNGRTDALDDFDSDDLDNIQEQIYGTNPLVNDSDHDGASDWEECNAGVDGYTSDPWLFDTDSDGLSDGEELLYGTNPTESDDDFDGLSDYEELFVYGTDPTSEDTDGDQLSDWSEIFTYKTDPLNTDTDFDGLDDWTELNFAFSDPLNPWDPARAITDLTVSQDAQTTQLEISFTKLTGCTNYELHIKTEGGTYTYYATISLSSYTITNLNPGTLYYVLLKPISDYDNSFGTPSNEDFSYTRQPQPTIAQYFKDHNTIKISYTLSSTAQYLRLEWDQGNGNWVTKGTYSSNGVATFDGLLASHYYRFRAVQYRTGDRYESFATADLVIKTKAPPEPTPNSCGTLNGVSDGVSQITLTWSQPSNWQSGWYYRVWRGSTIIKSSTTNSYYTHTPPSPTTTYTYKVACYNSQGKPGPYSYYTGKVATGGFGFAYNPIINGSLTLSQRPPSTSDSLLLQNETLDYQTYMQNLTYPLEITNDSLTLSWFYVPNATRYELVVYDVLKTMIYNKTTTTTEHQTITGLQKGSGYWIVVRAFDKESRMLGTSNEQYYHIRPYIPEGLLRLQQLMTVREMAETSLELEFDFDNWYTTSTFRLIAATGKILEEQTANYNLDPLTINKLQAGRRYRLVLEGKNNFTIHERKVLELTLPEKPFPAFGASFGGKSMHTGSLLMNLSPREES
;
A
#
# COMPACT_ATOMS: atom_id res chain seq x y z
N ILE A 1 -20.37 -119.90 -63.95
CA ILE A 1 -20.46 -120.97 -62.93
C ILE A 1 -19.27 -120.86 -61.99
N GLU A 2 -19.39 -120.34 -60.76
CA GLU A 2 -20.32 -119.35 -60.15
C GLU A 2 -19.78 -119.03 -58.73
N PHE A 3 -20.06 -117.90 -58.07
CA PHE A 3 -20.90 -116.74 -58.42
C PHE A 3 -20.16 -115.42 -58.06
N ARG A 4 -20.67 -114.62 -57.10
CA ARG A 4 -20.13 -113.35 -56.60
C ARG A 4 -20.71 -113.05 -55.20
N TRP A 5 -19.92 -112.38 -54.36
CA TRP A 5 -20.26 -111.33 -53.38
C TRP A 5 -18.96 -110.52 -53.20
N GLY A 6 -18.92 -109.20 -53.04
CA GLY A 6 -19.92 -108.12 -53.16
C GLY A 6 -19.20 -106.80 -52.81
N SER A 7 -19.37 -105.72 -53.57
CA SER A 7 -18.46 -104.55 -53.46
C SER A 7 -19.12 -103.20 -53.80
N SER A 8 -19.47 -102.43 -52.78
CA SER A 8 -19.64 -100.97 -52.82
C SER A 8 -19.90 -100.42 -51.41
N GLN A 9 -18.95 -99.68 -50.86
CA GLN A 9 -19.24 -98.59 -49.92
C GLN A 9 -18.75 -97.31 -50.59
N ILE A 10 -19.46 -96.22 -50.34
CA ILE A 10 -19.06 -94.87 -50.75
C ILE A 10 -18.53 -94.26 -49.46
N SER A 11 -17.28 -93.83 -49.46
CA SER A 11 -16.74 -92.96 -48.43
C SER A 11 -17.46 -91.61 -48.55
N ASN A 12 -18.41 -91.39 -47.66
CA ASN A 12 -18.80 -90.03 -47.32
C ASN A 12 -17.66 -89.41 -46.51
N ASP A 13 -17.65 -88.09 -46.54
CA ASP A 13 -16.84 -87.15 -45.77
C ASP A 13 -17.88 -86.05 -45.48
N THR A 14 -18.19 -85.83 -44.20
CA THR A 14 -19.47 -85.24 -43.77
C THR A 14 -19.31 -83.85 -43.15
N ASP A 15 -18.14 -83.54 -42.61
CA ASP A 15 -17.70 -82.24 -42.10
C ASP A 15 -16.63 -81.57 -42.99
N LEU A 16 -16.01 -82.31 -43.92
CA LEU A 16 -15.09 -81.83 -44.98
C LEU A 16 -13.67 -81.49 -44.50
N ASP A 17 -13.16 -82.21 -43.49
CA ASP A 17 -11.77 -82.14 -43.05
C ASP A 17 -10.80 -82.80 -44.07
N GLY A 18 -11.23 -83.88 -44.72
CA GLY A 18 -10.47 -84.69 -45.68
C GLY A 18 -10.23 -86.15 -45.26
N ILE A 19 -10.74 -86.57 -44.09
CA ILE A 19 -10.90 -87.96 -43.68
C ILE A 19 -12.28 -88.45 -44.19
N SER A 20 -12.64 -89.72 -44.00
CA SER A 20 -13.95 -90.25 -44.38
C SER A 20 -14.70 -90.84 -43.20
N ASP A 21 -16.04 -90.73 -43.19
CA ASP A 21 -16.96 -91.29 -42.18
C ASP A 21 -16.55 -92.72 -41.75
N PHE A 22 -16.03 -93.49 -42.70
CA PHE A 22 -15.61 -94.86 -42.50
C PHE A 22 -14.27 -94.98 -41.77
N ASP A 23 -13.29 -94.16 -42.14
CA ASP A 23 -11.93 -94.22 -41.59
C ASP A 23 -11.88 -93.72 -40.14
N GLU A 24 -12.66 -92.68 -39.82
CA GLU A 24 -12.88 -92.18 -38.46
C GLU A 24 -13.56 -93.25 -37.57
N ILE A 25 -14.73 -93.75 -38.00
CA ILE A 25 -15.51 -94.75 -37.25
C ILE A 25 -14.74 -96.07 -37.11
N THR A 26 -13.83 -96.41 -38.03
CA THR A 26 -13.02 -97.63 -37.92
C THR A 26 -11.67 -97.43 -37.24
N ALA A 27 -11.21 -96.19 -37.06
CA ALA A 27 -9.88 -95.82 -36.59
C ALA A 27 -8.74 -96.28 -37.53
N THR A 28 -8.88 -96.04 -38.84
CA THR A 28 -7.88 -96.41 -39.86
C THR A 28 -6.48 -95.86 -39.52
N PHE A 29 -6.40 -94.70 -38.88
CA PHE A 29 -5.15 -94.02 -38.51
C PHE A 29 -4.80 -94.12 -37.01
N GLY A 30 -5.53 -94.92 -36.24
CA GLY A 30 -5.29 -95.18 -34.80
C GLY A 30 -6.31 -94.52 -33.86
N PHE A 31 -6.75 -93.30 -34.19
CA PHE A 31 -7.69 -92.50 -33.40
C PHE A 31 -9.16 -92.64 -33.87
N ARG A 32 -10.11 -92.26 -33.00
CA ARG A 32 -11.57 -92.32 -33.27
C ARG A 32 -12.17 -90.92 -33.24
N THR A 33 -12.02 -90.24 -34.37
CA THR A 33 -12.56 -88.92 -34.67
C THR A 33 -14.08 -88.95 -34.91
N SER A 34 -14.68 -87.78 -35.13
CA SER A 34 -16.14 -87.54 -35.09
C SER A 34 -16.70 -87.08 -36.45
N PRO A 35 -17.44 -87.93 -37.20
CA PRO A 35 -17.92 -87.68 -38.59
C PRO A 35 -18.99 -86.59 -38.80
N VAL A 36 -18.99 -85.57 -37.95
CA VAL A 36 -19.82 -84.36 -37.96
C VAL A 36 -19.08 -83.15 -37.33
N LYS A 37 -17.78 -83.25 -37.06
CA LYS A 37 -16.90 -82.21 -36.51
C LYS A 37 -15.52 -82.34 -37.18
N ASN A 38 -15.07 -81.32 -37.90
CA ASN A 38 -13.74 -81.27 -38.52
C ASN A 38 -12.56 -81.15 -37.52
N ASP A 39 -12.86 -81.17 -36.24
CA ASP A 39 -12.05 -80.88 -35.06
C ASP A 39 -12.79 -81.64 -33.96
N THR A 40 -12.24 -82.73 -33.43
CA THR A 40 -12.97 -83.67 -32.58
C THR A 40 -12.97 -83.27 -31.11
N ASP A 41 -11.89 -82.75 -30.56
CA ASP A 41 -11.76 -82.38 -29.13
C ASP A 41 -11.99 -80.89 -28.84
N GLY A 42 -11.67 -79.98 -29.77
CA GLY A 42 -11.97 -78.56 -29.71
C GLY A 42 -10.77 -77.62 -29.59
N ASP A 43 -9.54 -78.07 -29.91
CA ASP A 43 -8.31 -77.29 -29.71
C ASP A 43 -8.03 -76.24 -30.81
N THR A 44 -8.78 -76.30 -31.94
CA THR A 44 -8.69 -75.49 -33.18
C THR A 44 -7.76 -75.98 -34.29
N LEU A 45 -7.00 -77.06 -34.11
CA LEU A 45 -6.51 -77.89 -35.21
C LEU A 45 -7.67 -78.68 -35.82
N SER A 46 -7.47 -79.21 -37.03
CA SER A 46 -8.39 -80.18 -37.60
C SER A 46 -7.87 -81.61 -37.48
N ASP A 47 -8.79 -82.57 -37.31
CA ASP A 47 -8.52 -84.00 -37.24
C ASP A 47 -7.61 -84.48 -38.39
N TYR A 48 -7.78 -83.89 -39.57
CA TYR A 48 -6.94 -84.08 -40.76
C TYR A 48 -5.52 -83.52 -40.58
N GLU A 49 -5.37 -82.30 -40.08
CA GLU A 49 -4.08 -81.64 -39.93
C GLU A 49 -3.18 -82.40 -38.95
N GLU A 50 -3.73 -82.87 -37.83
CA GLU A 50 -3.01 -83.70 -36.86
C GLU A 50 -2.62 -85.08 -37.41
N ILE A 51 -3.57 -85.79 -38.05
CA ILE A 51 -3.32 -87.13 -38.61
C ILE A 51 -2.35 -87.08 -39.80
N PHE A 52 -2.22 -85.95 -40.49
CA PHE A 52 -1.42 -85.81 -41.71
C PHE A 52 -0.38 -84.67 -41.67
N ILE A 53 0.10 -84.30 -40.48
CA ILE A 53 0.94 -83.10 -40.20
C ILE A 53 2.31 -83.05 -40.93
N GLU A 54 2.66 -84.08 -41.71
CA GLU A 54 3.90 -84.27 -42.50
C GLU A 54 4.24 -83.18 -43.56
N LYS A 55 3.61 -81.99 -43.52
CA LYS A 55 3.68 -80.99 -44.62
C LYS A 55 3.90 -79.53 -44.25
N CYS A 56 3.64 -79.08 -43.02
CA CYS A 56 3.63 -77.64 -42.72
C CYS A 56 4.71 -77.19 -41.72
N TYR A 57 4.97 -77.94 -40.65
CA TYR A 57 5.88 -77.53 -39.57
C TYR A 57 7.00 -78.53 -39.30
N ASN A 58 7.97 -78.15 -38.46
CA ASN A 58 9.29 -78.81 -38.40
C ASN A 58 9.22 -80.21 -37.79
N VAL A 59 9.36 -81.25 -38.63
CA VAL A 59 9.45 -82.64 -38.18
C VAL A 59 10.75 -82.87 -37.40
N TYR A 60 10.66 -82.91 -36.07
CA TYR A 60 11.77 -83.33 -35.20
C TYR A 60 12.06 -84.82 -35.40
N TYR A 61 13.24 -85.12 -35.96
CA TYR A 61 13.66 -86.49 -36.28
C TYR A 61 14.35 -87.16 -35.08
N TYR A 62 13.57 -87.81 -34.22
CA TYR A 62 14.10 -88.67 -33.16
C TYR A 62 14.46 -90.06 -33.72
N TRP A 63 15.63 -90.56 -33.31
CA TRP A 63 16.09 -91.92 -33.58
C TRP A 63 15.76 -92.80 -32.38
N ASP A 64 14.97 -93.85 -32.59
CA ASP A 64 14.75 -94.86 -31.55
C ASP A 64 16.04 -95.68 -31.27
N SER A 65 16.03 -96.47 -30.19
CA SER A 65 17.14 -97.37 -29.83
C SER A 65 17.51 -98.43 -30.88
N SER A 66 16.67 -98.67 -31.90
CA SER A 66 16.92 -99.57 -33.03
C SER A 66 17.38 -98.84 -34.31
N GLY A 67 17.14 -97.52 -34.41
CA GLY A 67 17.58 -96.66 -35.51
C GLY A 67 16.55 -96.43 -36.62
N GLU A 68 15.25 -96.53 -36.34
CA GLU A 68 14.20 -95.98 -37.22
C GLU A 68 13.80 -94.56 -36.80
N ASN A 69 13.38 -93.75 -37.79
CA ASN A 69 12.77 -92.44 -37.56
C ASN A 69 11.34 -92.64 -37.04
N ILE A 70 10.99 -92.00 -35.93
CA ILE A 70 9.60 -91.90 -35.47
C ILE A 70 9.04 -90.55 -35.96
N THR A 71 7.89 -90.57 -36.63
CA THR A 71 7.12 -89.35 -36.91
C THR A 71 6.24 -89.06 -35.70
N VAL A 72 6.51 -87.95 -35.01
CA VAL A 72 5.64 -87.40 -33.96
C VAL A 72 4.30 -86.97 -34.56
N ARG A 73 3.22 -87.08 -33.78
CA ARG A 73 1.86 -86.64 -34.14
C ARG A 73 1.13 -86.19 -32.88
N THR A 74 0.39 -85.10 -33.03
CA THR A 74 -0.66 -84.63 -32.13
C THR A 74 -1.85 -85.60 -32.12
N SER A 75 -2.82 -85.41 -31.22
CA SER A 75 -3.84 -86.40 -30.87
C SER A 75 -5.27 -85.88 -31.07
N PRO A 76 -5.98 -86.22 -32.18
CA PRO A 76 -7.28 -85.65 -32.60
C PRO A 76 -8.50 -86.21 -31.81
N VAL A 77 -8.30 -86.37 -30.51
CA VAL A 77 -9.23 -86.79 -29.46
C VAL A 77 -8.77 -86.29 -28.07
N ARG A 78 -7.73 -85.44 -28.01
CA ARG A 78 -7.10 -84.80 -26.84
C ARG A 78 -6.45 -83.48 -27.29
N ALA A 79 -7.08 -82.36 -26.92
CA ALA A 79 -6.59 -80.98 -27.13
C ALA A 79 -5.29 -80.61 -26.36
N ASP A 80 -4.54 -81.62 -25.94
CA ASP A 80 -3.43 -81.63 -24.98
C ASP A 80 -2.84 -83.07 -25.04
N SER A 81 -1.83 -83.23 -25.89
CA SER A 81 -1.32 -84.55 -26.32
C SER A 81 -0.54 -85.30 -25.25
N ASP A 82 0.41 -84.65 -24.59
CA ASP A 82 1.22 -85.22 -23.51
C ASP A 82 0.58 -85.09 -22.12
N SER A 83 -0.37 -84.16 -21.94
CA SER A 83 -1.09 -83.87 -20.68
C SER A 83 -0.36 -82.98 -19.71
N ASP A 84 0.38 -82.00 -20.23
CA ASP A 84 1.12 -81.02 -19.46
C ASP A 84 0.26 -79.78 -19.07
N GLY A 85 -0.77 -79.47 -19.86
CA GLY A 85 -1.73 -78.39 -19.63
C GLY A 85 -1.70 -77.25 -20.66
N MET A 86 -0.73 -77.24 -21.59
CA MET A 86 -0.81 -76.49 -22.84
C MET A 86 -1.72 -77.21 -23.85
N SER A 87 -1.93 -76.62 -25.03
CA SER A 87 -2.73 -77.22 -26.09
C SER A 87 -1.98 -77.27 -27.41
N ASP A 88 -2.06 -78.41 -28.11
CA ASP A 88 -1.35 -78.69 -29.36
C ASP A 88 -1.40 -77.53 -30.38
N ALA A 89 -2.54 -76.85 -30.54
CA ALA A 89 -2.70 -75.66 -31.38
C ALA A 89 -1.85 -74.44 -30.96
N PHE A 90 -1.79 -74.13 -29.66
CA PHE A 90 -1.01 -73.02 -29.11
C PHE A 90 0.49 -73.29 -29.25
N GLU A 91 0.89 -74.52 -28.95
CA GLU A 91 2.28 -74.96 -29.04
C GLU A 91 2.77 -74.93 -30.49
N LEU A 92 1.97 -75.41 -31.44
CA LEU A 92 2.30 -75.30 -32.87
C LEU A 92 2.27 -73.87 -33.39
N LEU A 93 1.46 -72.98 -32.81
CA LEU A 93 1.44 -71.55 -33.14
C LEU A 93 2.75 -70.87 -32.72
N TYR A 94 3.25 -71.18 -31.52
CA TYR A 94 4.49 -70.63 -30.96
C TYR A 94 5.72 -71.53 -31.16
N SER A 95 5.63 -72.63 -31.90
CA SER A 95 6.73 -73.58 -32.16
C SER A 95 7.34 -74.23 -30.90
N LEU A 96 6.53 -74.41 -29.84
CA LEU A 96 6.77 -75.32 -28.72
C LEU A 96 6.59 -76.79 -29.19
N ASN A 97 6.69 -77.77 -28.28
CA ASN A 97 6.75 -79.20 -28.63
C ASN A 97 5.63 -80.05 -28.01
N PRO A 98 4.47 -80.24 -28.70
CA PRO A 98 3.22 -80.83 -28.18
C PRO A 98 3.24 -82.36 -27.95
N VAL A 99 4.33 -82.88 -27.38
CA VAL A 99 4.54 -84.27 -26.94
C VAL A 99 5.64 -84.40 -25.85
N ASP A 100 6.08 -83.31 -25.22
CA ASP A 100 7.31 -83.21 -24.41
C ASP A 100 7.09 -82.33 -23.17
N ASP A 101 6.35 -82.89 -22.19
CA ASP A 101 5.79 -82.34 -20.92
C ASP A 101 6.71 -81.52 -19.98
N PHE A 102 7.94 -81.27 -20.43
CA PHE A 102 8.98 -80.49 -19.79
C PHE A 102 9.12 -79.07 -20.35
N ASP A 103 8.70 -78.79 -21.60
CA ASP A 103 8.94 -77.47 -22.20
C ASP A 103 8.01 -76.36 -21.66
N LYS A 104 6.83 -76.70 -21.11
CA LYS A 104 5.97 -75.79 -20.33
C LYS A 104 6.60 -75.18 -19.08
N ASP A 105 7.60 -75.86 -18.50
CA ASP A 105 8.35 -75.47 -17.29
C ASP A 105 9.63 -74.70 -17.67
N LEU A 106 9.82 -74.40 -18.96
CA LEU A 106 10.87 -73.52 -19.45
C LEU A 106 10.35 -72.08 -19.57
N ASP A 107 11.34 -71.19 -19.54
CA ASP A 107 11.26 -69.75 -19.78
C ASP A 107 12.17 -69.52 -21.00
N PHE A 108 11.58 -69.18 -22.16
CA PHE A 108 12.28 -69.23 -23.46
C PHE A 108 12.90 -67.91 -23.90
N ASP A 109 12.42 -66.77 -23.42
CA ASP A 109 12.99 -65.43 -23.66
C ASP A 109 13.71 -64.85 -22.43
N ASN A 110 13.60 -65.51 -21.27
CA ASN A 110 14.39 -65.35 -20.04
C ASN A 110 13.96 -64.13 -19.21
N ASP A 111 12.65 -63.99 -19.00
CA ASP A 111 12.02 -62.87 -18.31
C ASP A 111 11.49 -63.17 -16.90
N GLY A 112 11.35 -64.46 -16.55
CA GLY A 112 10.86 -64.94 -15.25
C GLY A 112 9.50 -65.65 -15.29
N LEU A 113 8.72 -65.50 -16.35
CA LEU A 113 7.49 -66.27 -16.61
C LEU A 113 7.84 -67.60 -17.30
N THR A 114 6.99 -68.63 -17.14
CA THR A 114 7.16 -69.88 -17.90
C THR A 114 6.10 -69.99 -18.97
N ASN A 115 6.42 -70.70 -20.05
CA ASN A 115 5.57 -70.96 -21.22
C ASN A 115 4.12 -71.38 -20.81
N TYR A 116 3.98 -72.17 -19.74
CA TYR A 116 2.68 -72.54 -19.15
C TYR A 116 1.87 -71.36 -18.61
N TYR A 117 2.51 -70.49 -17.82
CA TYR A 117 1.86 -69.38 -17.13
C TYR A 117 1.42 -68.31 -18.12
N GLU A 118 2.30 -68.00 -19.08
CA GLU A 118 1.99 -67.17 -20.24
C GLU A 118 0.73 -67.63 -20.95
N PHE A 119 0.64 -68.91 -21.32
CA PHE A 119 -0.53 -69.48 -21.99
C PHE A 119 -1.80 -69.42 -21.12
N TYR A 120 -1.72 -70.02 -19.93
CA TYR A 120 -2.90 -70.39 -19.15
C TYR A 120 -3.52 -69.20 -18.40
N TYR A 121 -2.71 -68.24 -17.96
CA TYR A 121 -3.15 -67.10 -17.17
C TYR A 121 -3.25 -65.80 -17.97
N TYR A 122 -2.24 -65.46 -18.76
CA TYR A 122 -2.09 -64.12 -19.35
C TYR A 122 -2.39 -64.04 -20.86
N GLN A 123 -2.29 -65.15 -21.59
CA GLN A 123 -2.30 -65.22 -23.06
C GLN A 123 -1.14 -64.46 -23.73
N ALA A 124 0.02 -64.46 -23.05
CA ALA A 124 1.29 -63.90 -23.49
C ALA A 124 1.97 -64.76 -24.60
N ASN A 125 3.18 -64.39 -25.02
CA ASN A 125 3.91 -64.99 -26.14
C ASN A 125 5.31 -65.47 -25.74
N PRO A 126 5.56 -66.80 -25.64
CA PRO A 126 6.81 -67.43 -25.12
C PRO A 126 8.13 -67.22 -25.89
N TRP A 127 8.22 -66.12 -26.65
CA TRP A 127 9.40 -65.66 -27.38
C TRP A 127 9.49 -64.12 -27.43
N GLN A 128 8.78 -63.44 -26.54
CA GLN A 128 8.80 -62.00 -26.31
C GLN A 128 8.62 -61.71 -24.82
N ASN A 129 9.74 -61.43 -24.15
CA ASN A 129 9.88 -60.91 -22.77
C ASN A 129 9.21 -59.54 -22.50
N ASP A 130 8.33 -59.11 -23.40
CA ASP A 130 7.66 -57.81 -23.51
C ASP A 130 6.62 -58.04 -24.61
N THR A 131 5.48 -58.65 -24.28
CA THR A 131 4.50 -59.12 -25.27
C THR A 131 3.82 -57.97 -25.99
N ASP A 132 3.46 -56.89 -25.29
CA ASP A 132 2.67 -55.79 -25.86
C ASP A 132 3.46 -54.53 -26.26
N LYS A 133 4.71 -54.37 -25.82
CA LYS A 133 5.63 -53.24 -26.12
C LYS A 133 5.33 -51.93 -25.40
N ASP A 134 5.06 -51.98 -24.10
CA ASP A 134 5.09 -50.79 -23.23
C ASP A 134 6.41 -50.58 -22.44
N LEU A 135 7.33 -51.57 -22.49
CA LEU A 135 8.68 -51.63 -21.90
C LEU A 135 8.82 -52.25 -20.51
N MET A 136 7.74 -52.77 -19.92
CA MET A 136 7.83 -53.72 -18.78
C MET A 136 8.19 -55.14 -19.29
N LEU A 137 8.27 -56.13 -18.38
CA LEU A 137 8.51 -57.55 -18.73
C LEU A 137 7.33 -58.39 -18.27
N ASP A 138 6.88 -59.34 -19.10
CA ASP A 138 5.73 -60.20 -18.81
C ASP A 138 5.88 -60.93 -17.45
N GLY A 139 7.09 -61.38 -17.13
CA GLY A 139 7.46 -62.02 -15.87
C GLY A 139 7.54 -61.11 -14.64
N TRP A 140 7.75 -59.79 -14.81
CA TRP A 140 7.63 -58.81 -13.71
C TRP A 140 6.17 -58.43 -13.49
N GLU A 141 5.44 -58.10 -14.57
CA GLU A 141 4.01 -57.80 -14.52
C GLU A 141 3.21 -58.94 -13.89
N GLY A 142 3.47 -60.18 -14.31
CA GLY A 142 2.85 -61.37 -13.75
C GLY A 142 3.20 -61.62 -12.27
N LEU A 143 4.35 -61.11 -11.80
CA LEU A 143 4.76 -61.16 -10.38
C LEU A 143 4.05 -60.09 -9.54
N VAL A 144 3.88 -58.87 -10.05
CA VAL A 144 3.18 -57.77 -9.34
C VAL A 144 1.65 -57.82 -9.50
N GLY A 145 1.14 -58.61 -10.44
CA GLY A 145 -0.30 -58.83 -10.66
C GLY A 145 -0.93 -57.98 -11.77
N LEU A 146 -0.09 -57.31 -12.58
CA LEU A 146 -0.45 -56.69 -13.85
C LEU A 146 -0.72 -57.76 -14.93
N ASN A 147 -0.91 -57.33 -16.18
CA ASN A 147 -1.32 -58.21 -17.27
C ASN A 147 -0.53 -57.91 -18.56
N PRO A 148 0.44 -58.78 -18.95
CA PRO A 148 1.38 -58.62 -20.08
C PRO A 148 0.81 -58.50 -21.52
N THR A 149 -0.47 -58.21 -21.63
CA THR A 149 -1.21 -58.06 -22.88
C THR A 149 -1.97 -56.73 -22.95
N VAL A 150 -1.76 -55.83 -21.97
CA VAL A 150 -2.46 -54.54 -21.81
C VAL A 150 -1.49 -53.43 -21.42
N GLN A 151 -0.97 -52.72 -22.42
CA GLN A 151 -0.09 -51.55 -22.27
C GLN A 151 -0.56 -50.58 -21.17
N ASP A 152 0.03 -50.69 -19.98
CA ASP A 152 -0.34 -49.95 -18.77
C ASP A 152 0.84 -49.40 -17.96
N ALA A 153 2.07 -49.51 -18.46
CA ALA A 153 3.29 -48.80 -18.02
C ALA A 153 3.14 -47.30 -17.69
N THR A 154 2.12 -46.61 -18.23
CA THR A 154 1.83 -45.19 -17.95
C THR A 154 0.58 -44.98 -17.11
N LEU A 155 0.08 -46.05 -16.48
CA LEU A 155 -0.87 -45.98 -15.38
C LEU A 155 -0.11 -46.03 -14.06
N ASP A 156 -0.88 -45.80 -13.02
CA ASP A 156 -0.54 -45.76 -11.61
C ASP A 156 -1.67 -46.60 -10.98
N LEU A 157 -1.33 -47.73 -10.36
CA LEU A 157 -2.30 -48.78 -10.02
C LEU A 157 -2.81 -48.66 -8.57
N ASP A 158 -1.95 -48.33 -7.60
CA ASP A 158 -2.33 -48.11 -6.21
C ASP A 158 -2.61 -46.64 -5.85
N ASN A 159 -2.18 -45.67 -6.68
CA ASN A 159 -2.38 -44.22 -6.56
C ASN A 159 -1.39 -43.52 -5.60
N ASP A 160 -0.16 -44.04 -5.44
CA ASP A 160 0.93 -43.36 -4.74
C ASP A 160 1.52 -42.17 -5.54
N GLY A 161 1.48 -42.24 -6.88
CA GLY A 161 1.91 -41.21 -7.82
C GLY A 161 3.11 -41.58 -8.69
N LEU A 162 3.76 -42.73 -8.49
CA LEU A 162 4.66 -43.36 -9.46
C LEU A 162 3.82 -44.04 -10.56
N THR A 163 4.40 -44.24 -11.75
CA THR A 163 3.80 -45.13 -12.75
C THR A 163 4.37 -46.54 -12.69
N ASN A 164 3.58 -47.54 -13.12
CA ASN A 164 3.98 -48.96 -13.16
C ASN A 164 5.40 -49.17 -13.75
N PHE A 165 5.80 -48.35 -14.72
CA PHE A 165 7.12 -48.41 -15.36
C PHE A 165 8.25 -47.69 -14.61
N GLU A 166 7.95 -46.68 -13.80
CA GLU A 166 8.91 -46.05 -12.89
C GLU A 166 9.20 -47.00 -11.72
N GLU A 167 8.19 -47.64 -11.17
CA GLU A 167 8.34 -48.72 -10.19
C GLU A 167 9.14 -49.92 -10.72
N TYR A 168 8.86 -50.37 -11.94
CA TYR A 168 9.65 -51.41 -12.60
C TYR A 168 11.14 -51.03 -12.75
N GLN A 169 11.48 -49.73 -12.82
CA GLN A 169 12.87 -49.26 -12.82
C GLN A 169 13.50 -49.15 -11.41
N LEU A 170 12.69 -48.91 -10.38
CA LEU A 170 13.11 -48.84 -8.98
C LEU A 170 13.28 -50.24 -8.37
N GLY A 171 12.38 -51.17 -8.73
CA GLY A 171 12.26 -52.51 -8.13
C GLY A 171 11.10 -52.65 -7.15
N THR A 172 10.26 -51.61 -7.03
CA THR A 172 9.07 -51.56 -6.18
C THR A 172 7.86 -52.31 -6.80
N HIS A 173 6.68 -52.23 -6.18
CA HIS A 173 5.56 -53.14 -6.44
C HIS A 173 4.21 -52.42 -6.65
N ALA A 174 3.75 -52.35 -7.91
CA ALA A 174 2.57 -51.60 -8.39
C ALA A 174 1.19 -51.88 -7.75
N GLY A 175 1.11 -52.74 -6.74
CA GLY A 175 -0.08 -52.93 -5.90
C GLY A 175 0.09 -52.43 -4.47
N LEU A 176 1.19 -51.75 -4.15
CA LEU A 176 1.67 -51.38 -2.83
C LEU A 176 2.44 -50.03 -2.86
N ASN A 177 1.73 -48.95 -2.54
CA ASN A 177 2.23 -47.60 -2.16
C ASN A 177 3.37 -47.59 -1.10
N ASP A 178 3.69 -48.73 -0.51
CA ASP A 178 4.63 -48.97 0.59
C ASP A 178 5.10 -50.43 0.37
N THR A 179 6.23 -50.59 -0.34
CA THR A 179 6.69 -51.88 -0.87
C THR A 179 7.26 -52.79 0.23
N ASP A 180 8.01 -52.25 1.18
CA ASP A 180 8.68 -53.04 2.22
C ASP A 180 7.94 -53.11 3.57
N LEU A 181 6.93 -52.26 3.75
CA LEU A 181 5.99 -52.21 4.89
C LEU A 181 6.57 -51.60 6.18
N ASP A 182 7.52 -50.66 6.05
CA ASP A 182 8.05 -49.86 7.17
C ASP A 182 7.10 -48.70 7.61
N GLY A 183 6.29 -48.18 6.68
CA GLY A 183 5.30 -47.12 6.89
C GLY A 183 5.56 -45.79 6.17
N LEU A 184 6.65 -45.66 5.42
CA LEU A 184 6.89 -44.60 4.42
C LEU A 184 6.27 -44.99 3.05
N PRO A 185 5.89 -44.02 2.18
CA PRO A 185 5.49 -44.34 0.81
C PRO A 185 6.64 -44.31 -0.21
N ASP A 186 6.63 -45.27 -1.15
CA ASP A 186 7.64 -45.40 -2.21
C ASP A 186 7.88 -44.07 -2.97
N ASN A 187 6.83 -43.39 -3.44
CA ASN A 187 6.94 -42.08 -4.09
C ASN A 187 7.52 -40.96 -3.20
N TRP A 188 7.24 -40.98 -1.89
CA TRP A 188 7.76 -39.97 -0.95
C TRP A 188 9.28 -40.15 -0.78
N GLU A 189 9.72 -41.38 -0.55
CA GLU A 189 11.14 -41.73 -0.46
C GLU A 189 11.89 -41.41 -1.75
N VAL A 190 11.35 -41.80 -2.90
CA VAL A 190 11.92 -41.50 -4.23
C VAL A 190 12.00 -39.99 -4.48
N THR A 191 11.02 -39.22 -4.00
CA THR A 191 11.03 -37.75 -4.10
C THR A 191 12.21 -37.15 -3.33
N TYR A 192 12.48 -37.65 -2.11
CA TYR A 192 13.61 -37.22 -1.27
C TYR A 192 14.91 -38.00 -1.52
N SER A 193 14.96 -38.84 -2.55
CA SER A 193 16.13 -39.66 -2.94
C SER A 193 16.62 -40.66 -1.88
N LEU A 194 15.68 -41.14 -1.05
CA LEU A 194 15.84 -42.28 -0.15
C LEU A 194 15.66 -43.61 -0.94
N ASP A 195 15.68 -44.76 -0.29
CA ASP A 195 15.69 -46.10 -0.92
C ASP A 195 14.45 -46.92 -0.49
N PRO A 196 13.37 -46.99 -1.30
CA PRO A 196 12.05 -47.56 -0.95
C PRO A 196 12.02 -49.10 -0.89
N LEU A 197 13.11 -49.66 -0.38
CA LEU A 197 13.41 -51.09 -0.23
C LEU A 197 14.29 -51.35 1.03
N ASP A 198 14.50 -50.34 1.88
CA ASP A 198 15.38 -50.34 3.05
C ASP A 198 14.61 -50.14 4.38
N ASP A 199 13.88 -51.19 4.77
CA ASP A 199 12.96 -51.34 5.94
C ASP A 199 13.51 -51.00 7.35
N GLY A 200 14.65 -50.33 7.42
CA GLY A 200 15.34 -49.91 8.64
C GLY A 200 15.98 -51.05 9.43
N GLN A 201 15.92 -52.31 8.97
CA GLN A 201 16.42 -53.45 9.76
C GLN A 201 17.91 -53.73 9.55
N VAL A 202 18.73 -53.25 10.49
CA VAL A 202 20.17 -53.55 10.63
C VAL A 202 20.52 -55.01 10.31
N VAL A 203 21.17 -55.25 9.16
CA VAL A 203 21.37 -56.59 8.60
C VAL A 203 22.53 -57.34 9.28
N TYR A 204 22.20 -58.32 10.12
CA TYR A 204 23.18 -59.17 10.82
C TYR A 204 23.72 -60.32 9.97
N TYR A 205 24.75 -60.08 9.16
CA TYR A 205 25.40 -61.14 8.37
C TYR A 205 26.47 -61.92 9.17
N TYR A 206 26.63 -63.20 8.85
CA TYR A 206 27.59 -64.10 9.51
C TYR A 206 28.87 -64.25 8.68
N ASP A 207 29.94 -63.54 9.06
CA ASP A 207 31.22 -63.65 8.34
C ASP A 207 31.90 -65.01 8.62
N LEU A 208 32.04 -65.79 7.55
CA LEU A 208 32.68 -67.11 7.53
C LEU A 208 34.20 -67.07 7.76
N GLN A 209 34.84 -65.89 7.74
CA GLN A 209 36.29 -65.72 7.98
C GLN A 209 36.60 -65.38 9.45
N SER A 210 35.85 -64.46 10.06
CA SER A 210 35.95 -64.13 11.50
C SER A 210 35.17 -65.10 12.41
N ASN A 211 34.17 -65.80 11.87
CA ASN A 211 33.26 -66.69 12.60
C ASN A 211 32.42 -65.90 13.65
N THR A 212 32.07 -64.66 13.33
CA THR A 212 31.25 -63.74 14.12
C THR A 212 30.18 -63.08 13.26
N TYR A 213 29.05 -62.70 13.86
CA TYR A 213 28.12 -61.78 13.24
C TYR A 213 28.77 -60.39 13.15
N GLN A 214 28.53 -59.69 12.04
CA GLN A 214 28.91 -58.30 11.83
C GLN A 214 27.64 -57.52 11.44
N THR A 215 27.64 -56.22 11.76
CA THR A 215 26.63 -55.26 11.32
C THR A 215 27.23 -54.42 10.19
N THR A 216 26.39 -53.97 9.26
CA THR A 216 26.73 -53.10 8.13
C THR A 216 26.72 -51.61 8.49
N THR A 217 27.04 -51.26 9.75
CA THR A 217 27.06 -49.86 10.22
C THR A 217 28.15 -49.02 9.53
N THR A 218 27.78 -48.48 8.36
CA THR A 218 28.59 -47.65 7.47
C THR A 218 27.87 -46.36 7.05
N GLY A 219 26.98 -45.83 7.91
CA GLY A 219 26.55 -44.42 7.88
C GLY A 219 25.67 -43.99 6.70
N SER A 220 25.03 -44.94 6.03
CA SER A 220 23.99 -44.71 5.01
C SER A 220 22.78 -45.63 5.16
N GLU A 221 22.80 -46.54 6.14
CA GLU A 221 21.70 -47.44 6.53
C GLU A 221 21.01 -46.91 7.81
N GLU A 222 21.23 -45.64 8.13
CA GLU A 222 20.69 -44.93 9.30
C GLU A 222 19.98 -43.61 8.86
N VAL A 223 19.62 -43.49 7.56
CA VAL A 223 18.98 -42.27 6.98
C VAL A 223 17.83 -42.55 5.99
N ASN A 224 17.59 -43.80 5.54
CA ASN A 224 16.54 -44.10 4.54
C ASN A 224 15.20 -44.47 5.20
N GLY A 225 15.17 -45.54 5.99
CA GLY A 225 13.96 -45.99 6.69
C GLY A 225 13.47 -45.06 7.82
N PRO A 226 12.44 -45.43 8.60
CA PRO A 226 11.51 -44.47 9.24
C PRO A 226 12.09 -43.74 10.45
N ALA A 227 13.20 -44.26 10.98
CA ALA A 227 13.97 -43.72 12.09
C ALA A 227 15.27 -43.02 11.65
N GLY A 228 15.43 -42.80 10.33
CA GLY A 228 16.47 -41.95 9.77
C GLY A 228 16.22 -40.48 10.07
N ASN A 229 17.29 -39.69 10.05
CA ASN A 229 17.30 -38.23 10.19
C ASN A 229 18.45 -37.76 9.27
N PRO A 230 18.17 -37.31 8.03
CA PRO A 230 19.20 -37.14 7.00
C PRO A 230 19.95 -35.79 7.06
N ASP A 231 19.31 -34.76 7.61
CA ASP A 231 19.79 -33.38 7.69
C ASP A 231 20.51 -33.04 9.02
N ASN A 232 20.23 -33.79 10.09
CA ASN A 232 20.72 -33.59 11.45
C ASN A 232 20.10 -32.37 12.16
N ASP A 233 18.78 -32.21 12.08
CA ASP A 233 18.01 -31.17 12.78
C ASP A 233 18.04 -31.26 14.34
N GLN A 234 18.39 -32.42 14.89
CA GLN A 234 18.19 -32.80 16.29
C GLN A 234 18.46 -31.71 17.38
N PHE A 235 17.40 -31.27 18.05
CA PHE A 235 17.46 -30.37 19.20
C PHE A 235 17.82 -31.10 20.51
N THR A 236 18.38 -30.40 21.51
CA THR A 236 18.63 -30.95 22.85
C THR A 236 18.29 -29.95 23.96
N LEU A 237 17.26 -30.29 24.73
CA LEU A 237 16.82 -29.56 25.93
C LEU A 237 17.94 -29.43 26.96
N TYR A 238 17.95 -28.34 27.73
CA TYR A 238 18.87 -28.07 28.85
C TYR A 238 18.92 -29.20 29.87
N ALA A 239 17.78 -29.89 30.06
CA ALA A 239 17.67 -31.12 30.87
C ALA A 239 18.49 -32.33 30.36
N GLY A 240 19.18 -32.21 29.22
CA GLY A 240 20.03 -33.25 28.61
C GLY A 240 19.23 -34.33 27.86
N LEU A 241 18.05 -33.97 27.34
CA LEU A 241 17.23 -34.83 26.50
C LEU A 241 17.29 -34.35 25.04
N THR A 242 17.87 -35.17 24.17
CA THR A 242 17.85 -34.95 22.72
C THR A 242 16.51 -35.39 22.15
N ILE A 243 15.89 -34.51 21.37
CA ILE A 243 14.72 -34.76 20.54
C ILE A 243 15.22 -35.07 19.12
N LEU A 244 14.46 -35.87 18.37
CA LEU A 244 14.78 -36.26 17.00
C LEU A 244 13.51 -36.15 16.18
N GLN A 245 13.51 -35.29 15.17
CA GLN A 245 12.65 -35.49 14.01
C GLN A 245 13.19 -36.72 13.25
N THR A 246 12.33 -37.46 12.55
CA THR A 246 12.75 -38.60 11.72
C THR A 246 11.84 -38.74 10.51
N ASN A 247 12.30 -39.45 9.47
CA ASN A 247 11.57 -39.61 8.20
C ASN A 247 10.06 -39.91 8.37
N LEU A 248 9.71 -40.73 9.37
CA LEU A 248 8.31 -41.04 9.70
C LEU A 248 7.50 -39.88 10.28
N ILE A 249 8.13 -39.05 11.12
CA ILE A 249 7.53 -37.85 11.73
C ILE A 249 7.38 -36.78 10.64
N GLU A 250 8.42 -36.56 9.84
CA GLU A 250 8.47 -35.60 8.73
C GLU A 250 7.38 -35.92 7.69
N PHE A 251 7.24 -37.19 7.32
CA PHE A 251 6.13 -37.66 6.49
C PHE A 251 4.74 -37.45 7.13
N GLN A 252 4.61 -37.59 8.45
CA GLN A 252 3.32 -37.40 9.15
C GLN A 252 2.93 -35.92 9.32
N GLU A 253 3.91 -35.04 9.48
CA GLU A 253 3.70 -33.61 9.72
C GLU A 253 3.67 -32.81 8.42
N GLY A 254 4.43 -33.26 7.41
CA GLY A 254 4.45 -32.76 6.04
C GLY A 254 5.72 -32.00 5.66
N THR A 255 6.81 -32.20 6.40
CA THR A 255 8.05 -31.44 6.28
C THR A 255 9.06 -32.07 5.30
N ASP A 256 10.22 -31.42 5.06
CA ASP A 256 11.24 -31.87 4.10
C ASP A 256 12.42 -32.55 4.82
N PRO A 257 12.60 -33.89 4.73
CA PRO A 257 13.65 -34.64 5.44
C PRO A 257 15.08 -34.35 4.94
N LEU A 258 15.26 -33.34 4.09
CA LEU A 258 16.56 -32.82 3.65
C LEU A 258 16.79 -31.37 4.10
N SER A 259 15.87 -30.78 4.88
CA SER A 259 15.89 -29.39 5.34
C SER A 259 15.47 -29.30 6.81
N ALA A 260 16.48 -29.20 7.70
CA ALA A 260 16.35 -29.08 9.17
C ALA A 260 15.66 -27.79 9.68
N ASP A 261 14.99 -27.09 8.79
CA ASP A 261 14.26 -25.83 8.87
C ASP A 261 13.45 -25.84 7.56
N THR A 262 12.19 -26.27 7.63
CA THR A 262 11.40 -26.60 6.44
C THR A 262 10.81 -25.38 5.73
N ASP A 263 10.44 -24.32 6.46
CA ASP A 263 9.84 -23.11 5.88
C ASP A 263 10.79 -21.90 5.78
N GLY A 264 11.95 -21.95 6.44
CA GLY A 264 13.05 -21.01 6.32
C GLY A 264 13.04 -19.89 7.37
N ASP A 265 12.57 -20.18 8.59
CA ASP A 265 12.40 -19.21 9.67
C ASP A 265 13.56 -19.16 10.68
N GLY A 266 14.29 -20.27 10.86
CA GLY A 266 15.43 -20.37 11.78
C GLY A 266 15.20 -21.28 13.00
N LEU A 267 13.95 -21.67 13.28
CA LEU A 267 13.66 -22.84 14.10
C LEU A 267 13.94 -24.14 13.31
N ASN A 268 14.00 -25.26 14.01
CA ASN A 268 14.08 -26.60 13.42
C ASN A 268 12.83 -27.43 13.73
N ASP A 269 12.46 -28.28 12.77
CA ASP A 269 11.31 -29.16 12.83
C ASP A 269 11.21 -29.95 14.17
N ALA A 270 12.31 -30.53 14.66
CA ALA A 270 12.36 -31.22 15.97
C ALA A 270 12.04 -30.34 17.18
N TYR A 271 12.42 -29.06 17.16
CA TYR A 271 12.15 -28.09 18.22
C TYR A 271 10.69 -27.66 18.19
N GLU A 272 10.21 -27.25 17.02
CA GLU A 272 8.85 -26.78 16.81
C GLU A 272 7.79 -27.83 17.13
N SER A 273 7.94 -29.04 16.57
CA SER A 273 6.98 -30.12 16.81
C SER A 273 7.05 -30.68 18.23
N TYR A 274 8.14 -30.43 18.98
CA TYR A 274 8.18 -30.71 20.41
C TYR A 274 7.40 -29.67 21.24
N PHE A 275 7.51 -28.38 20.90
CA PHE A 275 6.83 -27.30 21.60
C PHE A 275 5.42 -26.95 21.08
N ASN A 276 5.02 -27.53 19.94
CA ASN A 276 3.74 -27.34 19.24
C ASN A 276 3.63 -26.01 18.45
N LEU A 277 4.75 -25.52 17.91
CA LEU A 277 4.79 -24.50 16.84
C LEU A 277 4.41 -25.15 15.49
N ASP A 278 4.58 -24.52 14.32
CA ASP A 278 4.13 -25.08 13.02
C ASP A 278 5.23 -24.97 11.94
N PRO A 279 6.05 -26.03 11.71
CA PRO A 279 7.24 -26.03 10.83
C PRO A 279 6.92 -26.02 9.32
N LEU A 280 5.80 -25.39 8.98
CA LEU A 280 5.26 -25.16 7.64
C LEU A 280 4.74 -23.70 7.50
N LEU A 281 4.88 -22.88 8.55
CA LEU A 281 4.36 -21.53 8.73
C LEU A 281 5.29 -20.66 9.62
N ALA A 282 6.38 -20.16 9.04
CA ALA A 282 7.30 -19.09 9.48
C ALA A 282 6.72 -17.75 10.03
N ASP A 283 5.44 -17.73 10.41
CA ASP A 283 4.63 -16.68 11.07
C ASP A 283 3.21 -17.30 11.29
N GLU A 284 3.00 -18.21 12.28
CA GLU A 284 1.70 -18.92 12.47
C GLU A 284 0.59 -17.91 12.80
N ASN A 285 0.97 -16.88 13.57
CA ASN A 285 0.04 -15.93 14.16
C ASN A 285 -0.32 -14.75 13.21
N THR A 286 0.46 -14.54 12.16
CA THR A 286 0.35 -13.50 11.12
C THR A 286 0.56 -12.07 11.63
N ASN A 287 1.56 -11.87 12.49
CA ASN A 287 1.96 -10.54 12.99
C ASN A 287 2.95 -9.82 12.05
N GLY A 288 3.74 -10.56 11.25
CA GLY A 288 4.80 -10.04 10.39
C GLY A 288 6.22 -10.07 10.99
N ILE A 289 6.37 -10.69 12.17
CA ILE A 289 7.61 -11.22 12.75
C ILE A 289 7.64 -12.72 12.39
N GLN A 290 8.79 -13.39 12.50
CA GLN A 290 8.90 -14.85 12.27
C GLN A 290 8.70 -15.60 13.59
N ASP A 291 8.22 -16.84 13.57
CA ASP A 291 7.98 -17.60 14.81
C ASP A 291 9.30 -17.86 15.57
N SER A 292 10.45 -17.84 14.89
CA SER A 292 11.82 -17.79 15.46
C SER A 292 12.17 -16.52 16.23
N GLU A 293 11.68 -15.37 15.78
CA GLU A 293 11.98 -14.02 16.29
C GLU A 293 10.90 -13.53 17.28
N ASP A 294 9.76 -14.23 17.38
CA ASP A 294 8.71 -13.96 18.38
C ASP A 294 9.13 -14.46 19.78
N ASP A 295 8.68 -13.73 20.80
CA ASP A 295 8.66 -14.13 22.22
C ASP A 295 7.24 -14.65 22.54
N PHE A 296 7.07 -15.97 22.60
CA PHE A 296 5.75 -16.60 22.68
C PHE A 296 5.09 -16.53 24.07
N ASP A 297 5.85 -16.30 25.13
CA ASP A 297 5.35 -16.38 26.50
C ASP A 297 5.50 -15.09 27.34
N GLY A 298 6.39 -14.18 26.93
CA GLY A 298 6.65 -12.88 27.52
C GLY A 298 7.88 -12.81 28.44
N ASP A 299 8.93 -13.59 28.16
CA ASP A 299 10.16 -13.65 28.96
C ASP A 299 11.32 -12.78 28.42
N HIS A 300 11.15 -12.22 27.20
CA HIS A 300 12.13 -11.44 26.43
C HIS A 300 13.35 -12.22 25.89
N VAL A 301 13.28 -13.55 25.77
CA VAL A 301 14.18 -14.37 24.94
C VAL A 301 13.44 -14.73 23.64
N THR A 302 14.15 -14.78 22.51
CA THR A 302 13.55 -15.23 21.24
C THR A 302 13.43 -16.75 21.21
N ASN A 303 12.39 -17.28 20.55
CA ASN A 303 12.25 -18.73 20.34
C ASN A 303 13.52 -19.36 19.72
N ALA A 304 14.26 -18.62 18.89
CA ALA A 304 15.53 -19.06 18.30
C ALA A 304 16.71 -19.10 19.30
N ASP A 305 16.83 -18.13 20.20
CA ASP A 305 17.84 -18.14 21.27
C ASP A 305 17.55 -19.25 22.30
N GLU A 306 16.28 -19.53 22.56
CA GLU A 306 15.85 -20.64 23.39
C GLU A 306 16.18 -22.01 22.77
N GLN A 307 16.06 -22.13 21.45
CA GLN A 307 16.52 -23.30 20.70
C GLN A 307 18.05 -23.50 20.80
N ILE A 308 18.81 -22.42 20.98
CA ILE A 308 20.26 -22.48 21.22
C ILE A 308 20.58 -22.87 22.68
N SER A 309 19.84 -22.34 23.65
CA SER A 309 20.05 -22.56 25.09
C SER A 309 19.42 -23.86 25.64
N GLY A 310 18.42 -24.41 24.95
CA GLY A 310 17.72 -25.64 25.34
C GLY A 310 16.50 -25.41 26.26
N THR A 311 15.93 -24.21 26.26
CA THR A 311 14.84 -23.76 27.14
C THR A 311 13.45 -24.08 26.53
N ASN A 312 12.39 -23.29 26.76
CA ASN A 312 11.01 -23.66 26.46
C ASN A 312 10.09 -22.44 26.16
N PRO A 313 9.72 -22.22 24.88
CA PRO A 313 9.03 -21.02 24.37
C PRO A 313 7.53 -20.90 24.73
N THR A 314 7.15 -21.41 25.89
CA THR A 314 5.76 -21.48 26.34
C THR A 314 5.60 -21.43 27.88
N SER A 315 6.61 -21.01 28.64
CA SER A 315 6.78 -21.33 30.07
C SER A 315 7.40 -20.33 31.06
N SER A 316 7.65 -19.04 30.76
CA SER A 316 8.14 -18.00 31.71
C SER A 316 7.89 -18.29 33.20
N SER A 317 8.88 -18.94 33.83
CA SER A 317 8.81 -19.41 35.21
C SER A 317 9.74 -18.58 36.10
N GLU A 318 9.44 -18.52 37.40
CA GLU A 318 10.34 -17.99 38.44
C GLU A 318 10.36 -19.01 39.58
N SER A 319 11.51 -19.64 39.80
CA SER A 319 11.67 -20.77 40.71
C SER A 319 12.20 -20.40 42.09
N ASP A 320 12.94 -19.29 42.23
CA ASP A 320 13.70 -18.97 43.44
C ASP A 320 13.20 -17.73 44.23
N GLY A 321 12.59 -16.76 43.53
CA GLY A 321 12.03 -15.51 44.08
C GLY A 321 12.87 -14.23 43.90
N ASP A 322 13.85 -14.20 42.99
CA ASP A 322 14.72 -13.05 42.69
C ASP A 322 14.14 -12.02 41.70
N LEU A 323 13.24 -12.45 40.80
CA LEU A 323 12.56 -11.77 39.68
C LEU A 323 13.13 -11.98 38.27
N LEU A 324 14.31 -12.59 38.11
CA LEU A 324 14.69 -13.20 36.83
C LEU A 324 13.77 -14.40 36.50
N LEU A 325 13.77 -14.80 35.24
CA LEU A 325 12.97 -15.93 34.73
C LEU A 325 13.88 -17.15 34.51
N ASP A 326 13.38 -18.35 34.85
CA ASP A 326 14.15 -19.60 34.89
C ASP A 326 14.95 -19.84 33.60
N ASP A 327 14.33 -19.55 32.45
CA ASP A 327 14.90 -19.77 31.12
C ASP A 327 15.92 -18.67 30.73
N TRP A 328 15.71 -17.40 31.11
CA TRP A 328 16.72 -16.32 31.05
C TRP A 328 17.94 -16.62 31.93
N GLU A 329 17.73 -17.07 33.18
CA GLU A 329 18.80 -17.50 34.08
C GLU A 329 19.63 -18.63 33.47
N ILE A 330 18.98 -19.62 32.86
CA ILE A 330 19.62 -20.73 32.16
C ILE A 330 20.44 -20.24 30.97
N HIS A 331 19.91 -19.32 30.15
CA HIS A 331 20.60 -18.74 29.00
C HIS A 331 21.93 -18.08 29.44
N TRP A 332 21.89 -17.19 30.44
CA TRP A 332 23.07 -16.42 30.87
C TRP A 332 23.97 -17.17 31.89
N GLY A 333 23.61 -18.40 32.26
CA GLY A 333 24.46 -19.31 33.04
C GLY A 333 24.39 -19.11 34.55
N LEU A 334 23.23 -18.71 35.05
CA LEU A 334 22.88 -18.66 36.48
C LEU A 334 22.41 -20.04 37.01
N ASP A 335 21.89 -20.09 38.24
CA ASP A 335 21.38 -21.31 38.89
C ASP A 335 19.96 -20.98 39.35
N GLU A 336 18.96 -21.56 38.68
CA GLU A 336 17.53 -21.24 38.78
C GLU A 336 16.89 -21.54 40.17
N THR A 337 17.74 -21.71 41.18
CA THR A 337 17.40 -22.10 42.54
C THR A 337 18.19 -21.37 43.65
N ASP A 338 19.10 -20.42 43.35
CA ASP A 338 19.90 -19.68 44.35
C ASP A 338 20.03 -18.15 44.05
N PRO A 339 19.19 -17.27 44.66
CA PRO A 339 19.00 -15.84 44.30
C PRO A 339 20.13 -14.88 44.73
N ASP A 340 21.36 -15.39 44.81
CA ASP A 340 22.63 -14.71 45.15
C ASP A 340 23.73 -15.79 44.94
N GLN A 341 23.76 -16.42 43.76
CA GLN A 341 24.64 -17.54 43.38
C GLN A 341 26.10 -17.18 43.66
N ASN A 342 26.45 -15.92 43.40
CA ASN A 342 27.78 -15.38 43.62
C ASN A 342 28.06 -14.98 45.10
N SER A 343 27.02 -14.92 45.93
CA SER A 343 27.02 -14.67 47.39
C SER A 343 27.64 -13.32 47.79
N ASN A 344 27.43 -12.26 47.00
CA ASN A 344 27.85 -10.90 47.35
C ASN A 344 26.84 -10.17 48.25
N GLY A 345 25.56 -10.55 48.23
CA GLY A 345 24.49 -9.95 49.03
C GLY A 345 23.68 -8.87 48.32
N ARG A 346 23.80 -8.75 47.00
CA ARG A 346 22.69 -8.44 46.08
C ARG A 346 21.96 -9.73 45.71
N THR A 347 20.93 -9.65 44.89
CA THR A 347 20.43 -10.82 44.15
C THR A 347 21.01 -10.75 42.73
N ASP A 348 21.03 -11.84 41.98
CA ASP A 348 21.65 -11.82 40.65
C ASP A 348 20.86 -10.90 39.68
N ALA A 349 19.53 -10.75 39.82
CA ALA A 349 18.71 -9.68 39.20
C ALA A 349 19.23 -8.24 39.39
N LEU A 350 20.05 -8.00 40.42
CA LEU A 350 20.49 -6.65 40.84
C LEU A 350 22.01 -6.48 40.77
N ASP A 351 22.72 -7.43 40.17
CA ASP A 351 24.07 -7.19 39.67
C ASP A 351 24.02 -6.60 38.25
N ASP A 352 25.09 -5.90 37.88
CA ASP A 352 25.36 -5.39 36.54
C ASP A 352 26.63 -6.08 36.07
N PHE A 353 26.61 -6.64 34.86
CA PHE A 353 27.57 -7.66 34.45
C PHE A 353 28.69 -7.09 33.54
N ASP A 354 28.39 -6.09 32.70
CA ASP A 354 29.37 -5.41 31.84
C ASP A 354 29.73 -3.97 32.29
N SER A 355 28.86 -3.33 33.08
CA SER A 355 28.91 -1.96 33.61
C SER A 355 28.55 -0.81 32.65
N ASP A 356 27.41 -0.91 31.96
CA ASP A 356 26.74 0.18 31.24
C ASP A 356 25.85 1.13 32.11
N ASP A 357 25.47 0.73 33.34
CA ASP A 357 24.49 1.32 34.30
C ASP A 357 23.01 0.81 34.20
N LEU A 358 22.72 -0.26 33.45
CA LEU A 358 21.58 -1.17 33.65
C LEU A 358 21.86 -2.20 34.78
N ASP A 359 20.90 -3.09 35.08
CA ASP A 359 21.09 -4.29 35.91
C ASP A 359 20.28 -5.46 35.32
N ASN A 360 20.60 -6.72 35.68
CA ASN A 360 20.10 -7.92 34.99
C ASN A 360 18.56 -7.96 34.81
N ILE A 361 17.79 -7.44 35.78
CA ILE A 361 16.32 -7.35 35.66
C ILE A 361 15.84 -6.20 34.76
N GLN A 362 16.63 -5.14 34.59
CA GLN A 362 16.40 -4.15 33.53
C GLN A 362 16.76 -4.74 32.16
N GLU A 363 17.90 -5.42 32.04
CA GLU A 363 18.36 -6.08 30.79
C GLU A 363 17.32 -7.12 30.32
N GLN A 364 16.78 -7.95 31.21
CA GLN A 364 15.62 -8.83 30.92
C GLN A 364 14.34 -8.07 30.53
N ILE A 365 14.09 -6.86 31.04
CA ILE A 365 12.87 -6.08 30.70
C ILE A 365 12.99 -5.32 29.38
N TYR A 366 14.21 -4.95 28.99
CA TYR A 366 14.51 -4.36 27.69
C TYR A 366 14.85 -5.41 26.63
N GLY A 367 15.13 -6.66 27.06
CA GLY A 367 15.52 -7.76 26.21
C GLY A 367 16.93 -7.61 25.65
N THR A 368 17.88 -7.01 26.36
CA THR A 368 19.24 -6.71 25.86
C THR A 368 20.30 -7.67 26.40
N ASN A 369 21.56 -7.56 25.93
CA ASN A 369 22.63 -8.53 26.22
C ASN A 369 23.44 -8.17 27.48
N PRO A 370 23.23 -8.85 28.64
CA PRO A 370 23.90 -8.49 29.90
C PRO A 370 25.42 -8.77 29.92
N LEU A 371 26.03 -9.15 28.80
CA LEU A 371 27.47 -9.35 28.68
C LEU A 371 28.13 -8.34 27.72
N VAL A 372 27.37 -7.43 27.10
CA VAL A 372 27.83 -6.48 26.09
C VAL A 372 27.07 -5.14 26.19
N ASN A 373 27.78 -4.08 26.62
CA ASN A 373 27.27 -2.74 26.92
C ASN A 373 26.73 -1.91 25.73
N ASP A 374 26.53 -2.55 24.58
CA ASP A 374 26.54 -2.04 23.21
C ASP A 374 26.13 -3.25 22.33
N SER A 375 24.88 -3.70 22.52
CA SER A 375 24.38 -5.03 22.13
C SER A 375 24.56 -5.32 20.63
N ASP A 376 24.19 -4.39 19.76
CA ASP A 376 24.32 -4.49 18.30
C ASP A 376 25.71 -4.06 17.75
N HIS A 377 26.51 -3.40 18.59
CA HIS A 377 27.84 -2.85 18.33
C HIS A 377 27.87 -1.62 17.38
N ASP A 378 26.83 -0.80 17.38
CA ASP A 378 26.77 0.50 16.70
C ASP A 378 27.73 1.55 17.32
N GLY A 379 27.79 1.63 18.65
CA GLY A 379 28.60 2.60 19.39
C GLY A 379 27.82 3.60 20.27
N ALA A 380 26.50 3.46 20.35
CA ALA A 380 25.66 3.85 21.48
C ALA A 380 25.94 2.93 22.69
N SER A 381 24.90 2.56 23.44
CA SER A 381 24.97 1.66 24.60
C SER A 381 23.56 1.45 25.15
N ASP A 382 23.21 0.20 25.44
CA ASP A 382 21.87 -0.25 25.82
C ASP A 382 21.16 0.69 26.82
N TRP A 383 21.88 1.18 27.84
CA TRP A 383 21.38 2.20 28.77
C TRP A 383 20.85 3.49 28.12
N GLU A 384 21.60 4.11 27.20
CA GLU A 384 21.31 5.39 26.54
C GLU A 384 20.10 5.24 25.61
N GLU A 385 20.03 4.15 24.86
CA GLU A 385 18.97 3.81 23.91
C GLU A 385 17.66 3.48 24.64
N CYS A 386 17.75 2.67 25.70
CA CYS A 386 16.61 2.35 26.56
C CYS A 386 16.14 3.52 27.45
N ASN A 387 16.95 4.56 27.65
CA ASN A 387 16.68 5.66 28.59
C ASN A 387 17.16 7.05 28.15
N ALA A 388 16.32 7.79 27.40
CA ALA A 388 16.32 9.24 27.17
C ALA A 388 17.61 9.98 27.62
N GLY A 389 18.67 9.81 26.83
CA GLY A 389 20.06 9.87 27.27
C GLY A 389 20.70 11.25 27.43
N VAL A 390 21.89 11.43 26.85
CA VAL A 390 22.63 12.70 26.82
C VAL A 390 22.05 13.67 25.79
N ASP A 391 21.55 13.15 24.67
CA ASP A 391 20.76 13.87 23.66
C ASP A 391 19.31 14.14 24.13
N GLY A 392 18.69 13.14 24.75
CA GLY A 392 17.28 13.09 25.15
C GLY A 392 16.39 12.16 24.30
N TYR A 393 16.96 11.33 23.42
CA TYR A 393 16.26 10.38 22.55
C TYR A 393 16.34 8.93 23.08
N THR A 394 15.60 8.02 22.44
CA THR A 394 15.55 6.58 22.75
C THR A 394 15.28 5.83 21.44
N SER A 395 16.10 4.84 21.14
CA SER A 395 16.02 4.03 19.93
C SER A 395 15.95 2.54 20.28
N ASP A 396 16.34 1.63 19.38
CA ASP A 396 16.18 0.18 19.54
C ASP A 396 17.56 -0.53 19.64
N PRO A 397 17.96 -1.05 20.82
CA PRO A 397 19.32 -1.55 21.10
C PRO A 397 19.72 -2.85 20.35
N TRP A 398 18.88 -3.29 19.42
CA TRP A 398 19.14 -4.39 18.49
C TRP A 398 19.27 -3.93 17.02
N LEU A 399 19.07 -2.64 16.74
CA LEU A 399 19.06 -2.07 15.39
C LEU A 399 20.16 -1.02 15.22
N PHE A 400 21.25 -1.43 14.56
CA PHE A 400 22.41 -0.60 14.18
C PHE A 400 22.08 0.70 13.42
N ASP A 401 20.83 0.89 13.01
CA ASP A 401 20.31 1.99 12.18
C ASP A 401 18.78 1.98 12.37
N THR A 402 18.31 2.51 13.51
CA THR A 402 16.94 2.31 14.01
C THR A 402 15.85 2.79 13.04
N ASP A 403 16.11 3.84 12.25
CA ASP A 403 15.16 4.33 11.24
C ASP A 403 15.52 4.02 9.77
N SER A 404 16.70 3.43 9.53
CA SER A 404 17.20 2.96 8.23
C SER A 404 17.57 4.06 7.22
N ASP A 405 18.03 5.21 7.72
CA ASP A 405 18.68 6.30 6.96
C ASP A 405 20.07 5.89 6.41
N GLY A 406 20.87 5.17 7.20
CA GLY A 406 22.24 4.77 6.86
C GLY A 406 23.35 5.43 7.69
N LEU A 407 23.00 6.31 8.62
CA LEU A 407 23.75 6.53 9.86
C LEU A 407 23.60 5.31 10.79
N SER A 408 24.18 5.41 11.97
CA SER A 408 23.96 4.48 13.07
C SER A 408 23.65 5.29 14.32
N ASP A 409 22.85 4.78 15.25
CA ASP A 409 22.33 5.51 16.42
C ASP A 409 23.45 6.21 17.24
N GLY A 410 24.62 5.57 17.36
CA GLY A 410 25.86 6.10 17.95
C GLY A 410 26.66 7.06 17.07
N GLU A 411 26.53 7.02 15.73
CA GLU A 411 26.95 8.12 14.84
C GLU A 411 26.00 9.32 14.98
N GLU A 412 24.70 9.10 15.14
CA GLU A 412 23.69 10.15 15.36
C GLU A 412 23.88 10.88 16.67
N LEU A 413 24.08 10.14 17.77
CA LEU A 413 24.49 10.68 19.08
C LEU A 413 25.78 11.51 19.00
N LEU A 414 26.65 11.24 18.01
CA LEU A 414 27.89 11.99 17.75
C LEU A 414 27.67 13.25 16.90
N TYR A 415 26.72 13.24 15.95
CA TYR A 415 26.42 14.40 15.09
C TYR A 415 25.36 15.34 15.69
N GLY A 416 24.41 14.82 16.46
CA GLY A 416 23.35 15.55 17.17
C GLY A 416 21.98 15.49 16.49
N THR A 417 21.72 14.45 15.70
CA THR A 417 20.47 14.13 14.99
C THR A 417 19.54 13.29 15.89
N ASN A 418 18.53 12.61 15.35
CA ASN A 418 17.52 11.87 16.12
C ASN A 418 17.32 10.45 15.53
N PRO A 419 17.77 9.37 16.22
CA PRO A 419 17.77 7.99 15.72
C PRO A 419 16.38 7.31 15.72
N THR A 420 15.36 8.04 15.27
CA THR A 420 13.98 7.59 15.10
C THR A 420 13.22 8.35 14.00
N GLU A 421 13.83 9.36 13.35
CA GLU A 421 13.24 10.16 12.27
C GLU A 421 14.33 10.53 11.24
N SER A 422 14.49 9.70 10.20
CA SER A 422 15.43 9.75 9.05
C SER A 422 15.57 11.06 8.22
N ASP A 423 15.09 12.19 8.73
CA ASP A 423 14.90 13.50 8.08
C ASP A 423 14.53 14.50 9.21
N ASP A 424 15.44 14.82 10.15
CA ASP A 424 15.12 15.50 11.44
C ASP A 424 14.48 16.90 11.28
N ASP A 425 14.76 17.59 10.16
CA ASP A 425 14.14 18.88 9.84
C ASP A 425 12.94 18.84 8.87
N PHE A 426 12.75 17.71 8.17
CA PHE A 426 11.65 17.42 7.24
C PHE A 426 11.68 18.17 5.88
N ASP A 427 12.86 18.58 5.40
CA ASP A 427 13.13 19.02 4.01
C ASP A 427 12.94 17.89 2.96
N GLY A 428 13.25 16.64 3.33
CA GLY A 428 13.15 15.47 2.47
C GLY A 428 14.45 15.02 1.80
N LEU A 429 15.59 15.49 2.31
CA LEU A 429 16.85 14.73 2.32
C LEU A 429 16.79 13.66 3.43
N SER A 430 17.91 13.02 3.72
CA SER A 430 18.10 12.22 4.94
C SER A 430 19.41 12.63 5.59
N ASP A 431 19.51 12.50 6.91
CA ASP A 431 20.64 12.97 7.70
C ASP A 431 21.99 12.38 7.20
N TYR A 432 22.01 11.14 6.69
CA TYR A 432 23.14 10.57 5.96
C TYR A 432 23.46 11.29 4.64
N GLU A 433 22.45 11.56 3.80
CA GLU A 433 22.63 12.30 2.55
C GLU A 433 23.19 13.71 2.83
N GLU A 434 22.71 14.36 3.88
CA GLU A 434 23.14 15.69 4.32
C GLU A 434 24.60 15.68 4.77
N LEU A 435 24.95 14.84 5.75
CA LEU A 435 26.30 14.80 6.33
C LEU A 435 27.36 14.27 5.36
N PHE A 436 27.03 13.28 4.52
CA PHE A 436 28.02 12.54 3.72
C PHE A 436 27.92 12.71 2.21
N VAL A 437 26.78 13.15 1.64
CA VAL A 437 26.61 13.34 0.19
C VAL A 437 26.65 14.82 -0.22
N TYR A 438 25.95 15.70 0.50
CA TYR A 438 25.78 17.11 0.13
C TYR A 438 26.62 18.08 0.98
N GLY A 439 26.75 17.83 2.28
CA GLY A 439 27.54 18.63 3.23
C GLY A 439 26.76 19.76 3.92
N THR A 440 25.45 19.59 4.05
CA THR A 440 24.44 20.49 4.66
C THR A 440 24.30 20.23 6.17
N ASP A 441 23.35 20.89 6.86
CA ASP A 441 23.13 20.83 8.31
C ASP A 441 21.74 20.21 8.59
N PRO A 442 21.63 18.90 8.90
CA PRO A 442 20.35 18.14 8.91
C PRO A 442 19.33 18.56 9.99
N THR A 443 19.62 19.64 10.72
CA THR A 443 18.73 20.21 11.75
C THR A 443 18.10 21.54 11.31
N SER A 444 18.09 21.83 10.00
CA SER A 444 17.84 23.16 9.45
C SER A 444 17.47 23.17 7.95
N GLU A 445 16.16 23.10 7.64
CA GLU A 445 15.49 23.07 6.29
C GLU A 445 16.15 23.91 5.15
N ASP A 446 16.94 24.93 5.50
CA ASP A 446 17.55 26.01 4.71
C ASP A 446 18.97 26.24 5.28
N THR A 447 19.98 25.47 4.87
CA THR A 447 21.32 25.47 5.52
C THR A 447 22.01 26.83 5.50
N ASP A 448 21.91 27.58 4.39
CA ASP A 448 22.61 28.85 4.23
C ASP A 448 21.79 30.11 4.55
N GLY A 449 20.47 29.99 4.64
CA GLY A 449 19.53 31.03 5.11
C GLY A 449 18.94 31.91 4.02
N ASP A 450 18.80 31.38 2.80
CA ASP A 450 18.26 32.00 1.59
C ASP A 450 16.70 31.96 1.51
N GLN A 451 16.06 30.98 2.17
CA GLN A 451 14.63 30.59 2.10
C GLN A 451 14.23 29.67 0.93
N LEU A 452 15.17 29.11 0.17
CA LEU A 452 15.01 27.80 -0.45
C LEU A 452 15.18 26.70 0.61
N SER A 453 15.00 25.45 0.21
CA SER A 453 15.29 24.28 1.03
C SER A 453 16.35 23.43 0.34
N ASP A 454 17.15 22.69 1.09
CA ASP A 454 18.35 22.05 0.53
C ASP A 454 18.00 21.00 -0.53
N TRP A 455 16.96 20.18 -0.31
CA TRP A 455 16.34 19.34 -1.33
C TRP A 455 15.86 20.13 -2.54
N SER A 456 15.23 21.30 -2.32
CA SER A 456 14.74 22.15 -3.39
C SER A 456 15.87 22.69 -4.26
N GLU A 457 17.00 23.06 -3.67
CA GLU A 457 18.20 23.49 -4.35
C GLU A 457 18.83 22.33 -5.14
N ILE A 458 19.15 21.23 -4.45
CA ILE A 458 19.80 20.05 -5.00
C ILE A 458 18.95 19.41 -6.11
N PHE A 459 17.64 19.24 -5.91
CA PHE A 459 16.77 18.49 -6.82
C PHE A 459 15.99 19.35 -7.82
N THR A 460 15.49 20.53 -7.43
CA THR A 460 14.62 21.35 -8.28
C THR A 460 15.34 22.48 -9.01
N TYR A 461 16.15 23.29 -8.32
CA TYR A 461 16.71 24.54 -8.86
C TYR A 461 18.14 24.40 -9.43
N LYS A 462 18.92 23.44 -8.91
CA LYS A 462 20.34 23.14 -9.26
C LYS A 462 21.34 24.22 -8.85
N THR A 463 21.01 24.91 -7.77
CA THR A 463 21.82 25.86 -7.00
C THR A 463 22.72 25.12 -5.98
N ASP A 464 23.46 25.85 -5.15
CA ASP A 464 24.48 25.35 -4.22
C ASP A 464 24.07 25.67 -2.76
N PRO A 465 23.44 24.74 -2.00
CA PRO A 465 22.77 25.00 -0.71
C PRO A 465 23.70 25.43 0.45
N LEU A 466 24.98 25.62 0.15
CA LEU A 466 26.00 26.12 1.08
C LEU A 466 26.41 27.57 0.74
N ASN A 467 25.69 28.23 -0.17
CA ASN A 467 25.99 29.55 -0.72
C ASN A 467 24.77 30.26 -1.38
N THR A 468 24.03 31.04 -0.57
CA THR A 468 22.91 31.99 -0.84
C THR A 468 22.85 32.75 -2.18
N ASP A 469 23.94 32.83 -2.95
CA ASP A 469 24.15 33.63 -4.18
C ASP A 469 24.99 32.75 -5.13
N THR A 470 24.39 31.67 -5.67
CA THR A 470 25.09 30.58 -6.39
C THR A 470 26.02 31.08 -7.50
N ASP A 471 25.59 32.10 -8.25
CA ASP A 471 26.35 32.61 -9.39
C ASP A 471 27.24 33.83 -9.11
N PHE A 472 27.02 34.51 -7.97
CA PHE A 472 27.71 35.72 -7.50
C PHE A 472 27.37 37.05 -8.23
N ASP A 473 26.14 37.25 -8.73
CA ASP A 473 25.58 38.60 -9.07
C ASP A 473 25.45 39.50 -7.83
N GLY A 474 25.10 38.89 -6.69
CA GLY A 474 24.69 39.59 -5.47
C GLY A 474 23.19 39.87 -5.39
N LEU A 475 22.37 38.93 -5.84
CA LEU A 475 21.05 38.66 -5.26
C LEU A 475 21.12 37.32 -4.53
N ASP A 476 20.07 37.00 -3.79
CA ASP A 476 19.84 35.67 -3.24
C ASP A 476 18.99 34.81 -4.20
N ASP A 477 19.25 33.51 -4.26
CA ASP A 477 18.70 32.58 -5.26
C ASP A 477 17.16 32.46 -5.14
N TRP A 478 16.63 32.52 -3.92
CA TRP A 478 15.20 32.68 -3.67
C TRP A 478 14.63 33.97 -4.26
N THR A 479 15.34 35.10 -4.17
CA THR A 479 14.92 36.38 -4.77
C THR A 479 14.95 36.33 -6.29
N GLU A 480 15.91 35.63 -6.90
CA GLU A 480 15.98 35.38 -8.35
C GLU A 480 14.67 34.72 -8.84
N LEU A 481 14.33 33.59 -8.21
CA LEU A 481 13.17 32.75 -8.52
C LEU A 481 11.82 33.44 -8.24
N ASN A 482 11.69 34.15 -7.12
CA ASN A 482 10.41 34.71 -6.66
C ASN A 482 10.14 36.15 -7.12
N PHE A 483 11.17 36.98 -7.34
CA PHE A 483 11.01 38.43 -7.49
C PHE A 483 11.72 39.08 -8.69
N ALA A 484 12.90 38.58 -9.11
CA ALA A 484 13.77 39.34 -10.01
C ALA A 484 13.61 39.04 -11.52
N PHE A 485 12.94 37.95 -11.90
CA PHE A 485 12.82 37.45 -13.28
C PHE A 485 14.16 37.08 -13.92
N SER A 486 15.07 36.55 -13.11
CA SER A 486 16.42 36.14 -13.49
C SER A 486 16.59 34.62 -13.30
N ASP A 487 17.82 34.13 -13.22
CA ASP A 487 18.20 32.72 -13.41
C ASP A 487 19.43 32.48 -12.51
N PRO A 488 19.29 31.84 -11.33
CA PRO A 488 20.33 31.82 -10.27
C PRO A 488 21.63 31.06 -10.63
N LEU A 489 21.72 30.58 -11.88
CA LEU A 489 22.88 29.87 -12.44
C LEU A 489 23.58 30.67 -13.55
N ASN A 490 23.29 31.98 -13.68
CA ASN A 490 23.65 32.81 -14.82
C ASN A 490 24.08 34.25 -14.41
N PRO A 491 25.38 34.46 -14.10
CA PRO A 491 25.90 35.68 -13.45
C PRO A 491 26.01 36.90 -14.37
N TRP A 492 25.17 36.94 -15.39
CA TRP A 492 25.05 37.95 -16.43
C TRP A 492 23.58 38.31 -16.76
N ASP A 493 22.58 37.75 -16.06
CA ASP A 493 21.20 38.25 -16.17
C ASP A 493 21.03 39.63 -15.50
N PRO A 494 20.22 40.55 -16.07
CA PRO A 494 19.94 41.85 -15.46
C PRO A 494 18.81 41.82 -14.43
N ALA A 495 18.97 41.02 -13.39
CA ALA A 495 18.01 40.82 -12.29
C ALA A 495 17.62 42.13 -11.58
N ARG A 496 18.59 43.03 -11.36
CA ARG A 496 18.42 44.27 -10.57
C ARG A 496 17.51 45.30 -11.23
N ALA A 497 16.33 45.50 -10.63
CA ALA A 497 15.39 46.56 -10.98
C ALA A 497 16.06 47.96 -11.00
N ILE A 498 15.68 48.82 -11.95
CA ILE A 498 16.12 50.22 -11.98
C ILE A 498 15.42 50.99 -10.84
N THR A 499 16.09 51.07 -9.70
CA THR A 499 15.61 51.73 -8.48
C THR A 499 15.76 53.25 -8.51
N ASP A 500 16.70 53.78 -9.28
CA ASP A 500 17.05 55.22 -9.35
C ASP A 500 16.41 55.99 -10.52
N LEU A 501 15.39 55.42 -11.18
CA LEU A 501 14.65 56.10 -12.23
C LEU A 501 14.09 57.44 -11.72
N THR A 502 14.46 58.52 -12.41
CA THR A 502 14.06 59.89 -12.09
C THR A 502 13.42 60.57 -13.29
N VAL A 503 12.13 60.91 -13.20
CA VAL A 503 11.32 61.56 -14.24
C VAL A 503 11.22 63.07 -13.96
N SER A 504 12.28 63.77 -14.31
CA SER A 504 12.35 65.22 -14.21
C SER A 504 11.57 65.92 -15.34
N GLN A 505 11.36 67.23 -15.21
CA GLN A 505 10.55 68.02 -16.15
C GLN A 505 11.42 69.09 -16.82
N ASP A 506 11.58 68.96 -18.15
CA ASP A 506 12.29 69.92 -19.01
C ASP A 506 11.65 71.33 -18.96
N ALA A 507 12.35 72.34 -19.45
CA ALA A 507 11.88 73.71 -19.59
C ALA A 507 10.65 73.90 -20.51
N GLN A 508 10.09 72.83 -21.10
CA GLN A 508 8.94 72.86 -22.01
C GLN A 508 7.67 72.21 -21.40
N THR A 509 6.50 72.56 -21.92
CA THR A 509 5.19 72.08 -21.42
C THR A 509 4.74 70.73 -22.01
N THR A 510 5.56 70.08 -22.84
CA THR A 510 5.22 68.87 -23.62
C THR A 510 6.32 67.81 -23.58
N GLN A 511 7.25 67.92 -22.63
CA GLN A 511 8.44 67.08 -22.51
C GLN A 511 8.71 66.70 -21.04
N LEU A 512 9.31 65.53 -20.85
CA LEU A 512 9.86 65.03 -19.59
C LEU A 512 11.27 64.47 -19.86
N GLU A 513 12.20 64.61 -18.93
CA GLU A 513 13.55 64.06 -19.02
C GLU A 513 13.72 62.97 -17.97
N ILE A 514 14.00 61.76 -18.43
CA ILE A 514 14.29 60.62 -17.56
C ILE A 514 15.80 60.42 -17.44
N SER A 515 16.26 60.04 -16.26
CA SER A 515 17.63 59.63 -15.97
C SER A 515 17.64 58.44 -15.02
N PHE A 516 18.62 57.55 -15.18
CA PHE A 516 18.77 56.31 -14.42
C PHE A 516 20.21 55.80 -14.54
N THR A 517 20.66 54.98 -13.60
CA THR A 517 21.92 54.24 -13.68
C THR A 517 21.73 53.01 -14.56
N LYS A 518 22.64 52.79 -15.52
CA LYS A 518 22.65 51.56 -16.33
C LYS A 518 23.02 50.36 -15.46
N LEU A 519 22.33 49.26 -15.68
CA LEU A 519 22.71 47.95 -15.16
C LEU A 519 23.94 47.42 -15.91
N THR A 520 24.69 46.53 -15.25
CA THR A 520 25.56 45.56 -15.93
C THR A 520 24.70 44.68 -16.85
N GLY A 521 25.27 44.07 -17.89
CA GLY A 521 24.51 43.20 -18.81
C GLY A 521 23.48 43.89 -19.73
N CYS A 522 23.22 45.20 -19.61
CA CYS A 522 22.19 45.90 -20.41
C CYS A 522 22.69 47.09 -21.24
N THR A 523 22.88 46.88 -22.55
CA THR A 523 23.02 47.96 -23.53
C THR A 523 21.70 48.66 -23.83
N ASN A 524 20.56 47.96 -23.79
CA ASN A 524 19.24 48.46 -24.19
C ASN A 524 18.17 48.32 -23.10
N TYR A 525 17.13 49.17 -23.18
CA TYR A 525 16.02 49.23 -22.24
C TYR A 525 14.74 49.62 -23.00
N GLU A 526 13.58 49.02 -22.73
CA GLU A 526 12.29 49.52 -23.23
C GLU A 526 11.71 50.58 -22.31
N LEU A 527 11.32 51.72 -22.89
CA LEU A 527 10.60 52.80 -22.26
C LEU A 527 9.10 52.69 -22.55
N HIS A 528 8.31 52.52 -21.49
CA HIS A 528 6.85 52.49 -21.51
C HIS A 528 6.25 53.67 -20.73
N ILE A 529 5.11 54.19 -21.18
CA ILE A 529 4.38 55.26 -20.48
C ILE A 529 2.87 54.97 -20.36
N LYS A 530 2.26 55.46 -19.29
CA LYS A 530 0.80 55.54 -19.08
C LYS A 530 0.40 56.92 -18.56
N THR A 531 -0.88 57.27 -18.72
CA THR A 531 -1.51 58.37 -17.96
C THR A 531 -2.22 57.83 -16.71
N GLU A 532 -2.58 58.72 -15.78
CA GLU A 532 -3.48 58.43 -14.66
C GLU A 532 -4.70 57.60 -15.12
N GLY A 533 -4.87 56.39 -14.56
CA GLY A 533 -5.96 55.45 -14.90
C GLY A 533 -5.85 54.70 -16.24
N GLY A 534 -4.72 54.80 -16.96
CA GLY A 534 -4.45 54.06 -18.20
C GLY A 534 -3.51 52.86 -18.01
N THR A 535 -3.38 52.03 -19.05
CA THR A 535 -2.36 50.96 -19.14
C THR A 535 -1.05 51.50 -19.68
N TYR A 536 0.08 50.83 -19.36
CA TYR A 536 1.36 51.11 -20.00
C TYR A 536 1.32 50.82 -21.51
N THR A 537 2.06 51.63 -22.26
CA THR A 537 2.23 51.51 -23.71
C THR A 537 3.70 51.77 -24.06
N TYR A 538 4.26 50.94 -24.93
CA TYR A 538 5.62 51.10 -25.45
C TYR A 538 5.79 52.45 -26.15
N TYR A 539 6.88 53.15 -25.85
CA TYR A 539 7.24 54.44 -26.42
C TYR A 539 8.52 54.36 -27.28
N ALA A 540 9.59 53.77 -26.76
CA ALA A 540 10.88 53.61 -27.46
C ALA A 540 11.79 52.58 -26.78
N THR A 541 12.73 51.99 -27.52
CA THR A 541 13.94 51.38 -26.94
C THR A 541 15.01 52.47 -26.77
N ILE A 542 15.70 52.48 -25.63
CA ILE A 542 16.75 53.46 -25.30
C ILE A 542 18.05 52.73 -24.92
N SER A 543 19.20 53.31 -25.26
CA SER A 543 20.53 52.72 -25.01
C SER A 543 21.49 53.63 -24.23
N LEU A 544 20.95 54.71 -23.65
CA LEU A 544 21.66 55.71 -22.84
C LEU A 544 20.99 55.83 -21.47
N SER A 545 21.75 56.24 -20.45
CA SER A 545 21.30 56.49 -19.07
C SER A 545 20.38 57.73 -18.90
N SER A 546 19.95 58.35 -20.01
CA SER A 546 18.92 59.39 -20.01
C SER A 546 18.21 59.49 -21.36
N TYR A 547 16.97 59.98 -21.32
CA TYR A 547 16.13 60.16 -22.51
C TYR A 547 15.10 61.28 -22.34
N THR A 548 14.79 62.02 -23.41
CA THR A 548 13.76 63.06 -23.41
C THR A 548 12.47 62.54 -24.05
N ILE A 549 11.44 62.33 -23.24
CA ILE A 549 10.09 61.99 -23.72
C ILE A 549 9.46 63.24 -24.32
N THR A 550 8.88 63.14 -25.52
CA THR A 550 8.36 64.28 -26.29
C THR A 550 6.89 64.10 -26.73
N ASN A 551 6.29 65.19 -27.23
CA ASN A 551 4.91 65.23 -27.73
C ASN A 551 3.83 64.89 -26.68
N LEU A 552 4.14 65.07 -25.39
CA LEU A 552 3.23 64.82 -24.29
C LEU A 552 2.17 65.93 -24.15
N ASN A 553 0.97 65.58 -23.67
CA ASN A 553 -0.10 66.54 -23.43
C ASN A 553 0.24 67.44 -22.23
N PRO A 554 0.12 68.78 -22.32
CA PRO A 554 0.34 69.70 -21.19
C PRO A 554 -0.66 69.49 -20.04
N GLY A 555 -0.22 69.74 -18.79
CA GLY A 555 -1.07 69.62 -17.60
C GLY A 555 -1.57 68.20 -17.31
N THR A 556 -0.83 67.18 -17.76
CA THR A 556 -1.18 65.77 -17.67
C THR A 556 -0.15 65.03 -16.81
N LEU A 557 -0.63 64.15 -15.94
CA LEU A 557 0.20 63.23 -15.16
C LEU A 557 0.55 62.01 -16.01
N TYR A 558 1.85 61.79 -16.18
CA TYR A 558 2.42 60.61 -16.81
C TYR A 558 3.20 59.80 -15.79
N TYR A 559 3.04 58.47 -15.85
CA TYR A 559 3.87 57.51 -15.15
C TYR A 559 4.78 56.85 -16.19
N VAL A 560 6.03 56.60 -15.81
CA VAL A 560 7.04 55.99 -16.65
C VAL A 560 7.41 54.62 -16.08
N LEU A 561 7.81 53.72 -16.97
CA LEU A 561 8.37 52.42 -16.63
C LEU A 561 9.51 52.13 -17.61
N LEU A 562 10.68 51.76 -17.10
CA LEU A 562 11.74 51.16 -17.89
C LEU A 562 11.73 49.64 -17.68
N LYS A 563 12.03 48.88 -18.72
CA LYS A 563 12.39 47.46 -18.63
C LYS A 563 13.83 47.31 -19.13
N PRO A 564 14.76 46.74 -18.37
CA PRO A 564 16.06 46.31 -18.91
C PRO A 564 15.87 45.24 -20.00
N ILE A 565 16.88 45.10 -20.85
CA ILE A 565 16.98 44.02 -21.85
C ILE A 565 18.37 43.43 -21.72
N SER A 566 18.45 42.13 -21.46
CA SER A 566 19.70 41.36 -21.42
C SER A 566 20.47 41.45 -22.74
N ASP A 567 21.77 41.71 -22.68
CA ASP A 567 22.67 41.67 -23.84
C ASP A 567 23.02 40.24 -24.29
N TYR A 568 22.70 39.23 -23.47
CA TYR A 568 23.05 37.82 -23.70
C TYR A 568 22.02 37.10 -24.57
N ASP A 569 20.76 37.09 -24.13
CA ASP A 569 19.65 36.33 -24.75
C ASP A 569 18.49 37.24 -25.23
N ASN A 570 18.42 38.49 -24.73
CA ASN A 570 17.31 39.45 -24.85
C ASN A 570 16.11 39.17 -23.92
N SER A 571 16.34 38.58 -22.73
CA SER A 571 15.39 38.57 -21.61
C SER A 571 14.94 39.98 -21.21
N PHE A 572 13.82 40.07 -20.49
CA PHE A 572 13.34 41.31 -19.88
C PHE A 572 13.40 41.20 -18.34
N GLY A 573 14.53 41.56 -17.74
CA GLY A 573 14.67 41.67 -16.29
C GLY A 573 13.69 42.68 -15.65
N THR A 574 13.71 42.75 -14.32
CA THR A 574 12.65 43.43 -13.55
C THR A 574 12.42 44.89 -13.94
N PRO A 575 11.16 45.30 -14.19
CA PRO A 575 10.82 46.69 -14.49
C PRO A 575 11.22 47.67 -13.37
N SER A 576 11.56 48.91 -13.77
CA SER A 576 11.84 49.99 -12.83
C SER A 576 10.69 50.28 -11.87
N ASN A 577 11.00 50.97 -10.77
CA ASN A 577 9.97 51.64 -9.96
C ASN A 577 9.07 52.55 -10.84
N GLU A 578 7.77 52.64 -10.50
CA GLU A 578 6.86 53.60 -11.15
C GLU A 578 7.12 55.03 -10.67
N ASP A 579 8.01 55.76 -11.34
CA ASP A 579 8.13 57.22 -11.14
C ASP A 579 7.19 58.00 -12.07
N PHE A 580 6.73 59.17 -11.60
CA PHE A 580 5.68 59.94 -12.23
C PHE A 580 5.95 61.44 -12.24
N SER A 581 5.51 62.12 -13.30
CA SER A 581 5.74 63.55 -13.45
C SER A 581 4.61 64.26 -14.19
N TYR A 582 4.41 65.52 -13.83
CA TYR A 582 3.42 66.41 -14.44
C TYR A 582 4.07 67.22 -15.54
N THR A 583 3.58 67.11 -16.77
CA THR A 583 3.84 68.16 -17.76
C THR A 583 3.26 69.47 -17.27
N ARG A 584 4.01 70.58 -17.33
CA ARG A 584 3.51 71.88 -16.85
C ARG A 584 2.22 72.27 -17.55
N GLN A 585 1.33 72.90 -16.79
CA GLN A 585 0.22 73.65 -17.36
C GLN A 585 0.77 74.69 -18.38
N PRO A 586 0.07 74.92 -19.51
CA PRO A 586 0.43 75.98 -20.46
C PRO A 586 0.55 77.35 -19.77
N GLN A 587 1.22 78.32 -20.38
CA GLN A 587 1.14 79.70 -19.87
C GLN A 587 -0.29 80.24 -19.98
N PRO A 588 -0.85 80.86 -18.92
CA PRO A 588 -2.12 81.57 -19.02
C PRO A 588 -1.96 82.83 -19.88
N THR A 589 -3.07 83.40 -20.37
CA THR A 589 -3.02 84.65 -21.15
C THR A 589 -3.62 85.82 -20.38
N ILE A 590 -2.86 86.90 -20.26
CA ILE A 590 -3.40 88.21 -19.85
C ILE A 590 -3.78 88.98 -21.12
N ALA A 591 -5.08 89.19 -21.33
CA ALA A 591 -5.60 89.63 -22.63
C ALA A 591 -5.68 91.16 -22.77
N GLN A 592 -6.19 91.88 -21.77
CA GLN A 592 -6.37 93.33 -21.79
C GLN A 592 -6.27 93.94 -20.39
N TYR A 593 -6.06 95.26 -20.32
CA TYR A 593 -6.14 95.99 -19.05
C TYR A 593 -6.82 97.37 -19.19
N PHE A 594 -7.42 97.82 -18.10
CA PHE A 594 -7.90 99.19 -17.90
C PHE A 594 -7.20 99.81 -16.69
N LYS A 595 -7.03 101.13 -16.67
CA LYS A 595 -6.37 101.84 -15.57
C LYS A 595 -7.00 103.19 -15.25
N ASP A 596 -7.01 103.53 -13.97
CA ASP A 596 -7.34 104.84 -13.43
C ASP A 596 -6.24 105.29 -12.45
N HIS A 597 -6.52 106.28 -11.61
CA HIS A 597 -5.58 106.91 -10.68
C HIS A 597 -5.35 106.10 -9.40
N ASN A 598 -6.30 105.27 -8.98
CA ASN A 598 -6.18 104.38 -7.82
C ASN A 598 -6.57 102.92 -8.12
N THR A 599 -6.78 102.60 -9.40
CA THR A 599 -7.37 101.33 -9.84
C THR A 599 -6.71 100.82 -11.11
N ILE A 600 -6.45 99.52 -11.17
CA ILE A 600 -6.12 98.78 -12.40
C ILE A 600 -7.08 97.59 -12.51
N LYS A 601 -7.54 97.28 -13.72
CA LYS A 601 -8.32 96.07 -14.03
C LYS A 601 -7.60 95.27 -15.09
N ILE A 602 -7.53 93.95 -14.94
CA ILE A 602 -6.80 93.05 -15.84
C ILE A 602 -7.71 91.87 -16.20
N SER A 603 -7.92 91.62 -17.50
CA SER A 603 -8.62 90.43 -17.98
C SER A 603 -7.64 89.30 -18.27
N TYR A 604 -8.04 88.09 -17.90
CA TYR A 604 -7.21 86.88 -18.00
C TYR A 604 -8.05 85.69 -18.48
N THR A 605 -7.39 84.72 -19.11
CA THR A 605 -7.98 83.44 -19.51
C THR A 605 -7.12 82.27 -19.02
N LEU A 606 -7.79 81.28 -18.44
CA LEU A 606 -7.23 79.98 -18.08
C LEU A 606 -7.06 79.12 -19.35
N SER A 607 -6.13 78.17 -19.32
CA SER A 607 -6.13 77.00 -20.21
C SER A 607 -7.32 76.09 -19.88
N SER A 608 -7.79 75.32 -20.86
CA SER A 608 -8.75 74.23 -20.65
C SER A 608 -8.22 73.10 -19.73
N THR A 609 -6.91 73.06 -19.49
CA THR A 609 -6.23 72.07 -18.63
C THR A 609 -6.06 72.52 -17.17
N ALA A 610 -6.22 73.82 -16.88
CA ALA A 610 -5.91 74.40 -15.57
C ALA A 610 -7.19 74.68 -14.76
N GLN A 611 -7.18 74.35 -13.46
CA GLN A 611 -8.32 74.55 -12.57
C GLN A 611 -8.34 75.95 -11.96
N TYR A 612 -7.17 76.59 -11.82
CA TYR A 612 -6.97 77.85 -11.11
C TYR A 612 -5.89 78.71 -11.77
N LEU A 613 -6.11 80.03 -11.79
CA LEU A 613 -5.12 81.05 -12.14
C LEU A 613 -4.86 81.94 -10.92
N ARG A 614 -3.60 82.06 -10.50
CA ARG A 614 -3.14 83.01 -9.47
C ARG A 614 -2.64 84.27 -10.18
N LEU A 615 -3.21 85.42 -9.83
CA LEU A 615 -2.79 86.71 -10.37
C LEU A 615 -1.97 87.47 -9.33
N GLU A 616 -0.74 87.80 -9.69
CA GLU A 616 0.25 88.44 -8.82
C GLU A 616 0.56 89.86 -9.27
N TRP A 617 0.93 90.71 -8.31
CA TRP A 617 1.36 92.09 -8.58
C TRP A 617 2.52 92.52 -7.69
N ASP A 618 3.38 93.38 -8.22
CA ASP A 618 4.53 93.99 -7.54
C ASP A 618 4.53 95.51 -7.76
N GLN A 619 5.07 96.27 -6.82
CA GLN A 619 5.23 97.72 -6.88
C GLN A 619 6.56 98.16 -7.55
N GLY A 620 7.22 97.23 -8.26
CA GLY A 620 8.53 97.42 -8.86
C GLY A 620 9.69 97.21 -7.88
N ASN A 621 9.47 96.55 -6.73
CA ASN A 621 10.49 96.27 -5.72
C ASN A 621 10.89 94.78 -5.65
N GLY A 622 10.22 93.91 -6.42
CA GLY A 622 10.50 92.47 -6.49
C GLY A 622 9.61 91.60 -5.61
N ASN A 623 8.86 92.18 -4.66
CA ASN A 623 7.97 91.43 -3.78
C ASN A 623 6.61 91.24 -4.45
N TRP A 624 6.44 90.10 -5.09
CA TRP A 624 5.18 89.69 -5.71
C TRP A 624 4.13 89.34 -4.66
N VAL A 625 2.98 89.99 -4.73
CA VAL A 625 1.82 89.79 -3.85
C VAL A 625 0.72 89.12 -4.64
N THR A 626 0.15 88.03 -4.12
CA THR A 626 -1.04 87.41 -4.71
C THR A 626 -2.27 88.29 -4.47
N LYS A 627 -3.00 88.64 -5.54
CA LYS A 627 -4.29 89.36 -5.44
C LYS A 627 -5.47 88.41 -5.22
N GLY A 628 -5.37 87.19 -5.72
CA GLY A 628 -6.38 86.16 -5.61
C GLY A 628 -6.17 85.02 -6.60
N THR A 629 -6.95 83.97 -6.40
CA THR A 629 -6.98 82.76 -7.23
C THR A 629 -8.35 82.67 -7.90
N TYR A 630 -8.39 82.32 -9.19
CA TYR A 630 -9.60 82.35 -10.01
C TYR A 630 -9.77 81.05 -10.80
N SER A 631 -10.93 80.41 -10.71
CA SER A 631 -11.24 79.13 -11.38
C SER A 631 -12.00 79.26 -12.71
N SER A 632 -12.06 80.46 -13.27
CA SER A 632 -12.73 80.74 -14.55
C SER A 632 -12.24 82.07 -15.14
N ASN A 633 -12.39 82.23 -16.46
CA ASN A 633 -11.99 83.44 -17.19
C ASN A 633 -12.69 84.68 -16.63
N GLY A 634 -11.95 85.77 -16.41
CA GLY A 634 -12.49 86.91 -15.65
C GLY A 634 -11.68 88.20 -15.72
N VAL A 635 -12.02 89.13 -14.82
CA VAL A 635 -11.36 90.45 -14.71
C VAL A 635 -11.07 90.77 -13.26
N ALA A 636 -9.78 90.75 -12.90
CA ALA A 636 -9.33 91.16 -11.56
C ALA A 636 -9.35 92.69 -11.45
N THR A 637 -9.72 93.23 -10.29
CA THR A 637 -9.65 94.67 -9.98
C THR A 637 -8.70 94.90 -8.81
N PHE A 638 -7.71 95.75 -9.01
CA PHE A 638 -6.70 96.17 -8.05
C PHE A 638 -7.00 97.61 -7.63
N ASP A 639 -7.75 97.76 -6.55
CA ASP A 639 -8.15 99.04 -5.95
C ASP A 639 -7.13 99.53 -4.91
N GLY A 640 -7.19 100.83 -4.57
CA GLY A 640 -6.34 101.42 -3.51
C GLY A 640 -4.90 101.72 -3.93
N LEU A 641 -4.59 101.64 -5.23
CA LEU A 641 -3.25 101.88 -5.76
C LEU A 641 -2.82 103.34 -5.63
N LEU A 642 -1.50 103.58 -5.59
CA LEU A 642 -0.93 104.93 -5.63
C LEU A 642 -1.07 105.53 -7.04
N ALA A 643 -1.38 106.82 -7.11
CA ALA A 643 -1.50 107.55 -8.36
C ALA A 643 -0.14 107.85 -8.99
N SER A 644 -0.09 107.84 -10.33
CA SER A 644 1.13 107.99 -11.14
C SER A 644 2.26 107.00 -10.84
N HIS A 645 1.96 105.86 -10.21
CA HIS A 645 2.93 104.84 -9.78
C HIS A 645 2.95 103.66 -10.76
N TYR A 646 4.07 102.93 -10.84
CA TYR A 646 4.21 101.73 -11.68
C TYR A 646 3.92 100.46 -10.89
N TYR A 647 3.24 99.52 -11.52
CA TYR A 647 2.99 98.20 -10.98
C TYR A 647 3.29 97.14 -12.05
N ARG A 648 3.88 96.02 -11.66
CA ARG A 648 4.07 94.83 -12.50
C ARG A 648 2.98 93.82 -12.18
N PHE A 649 2.54 93.08 -13.19
CA PHE A 649 1.51 92.04 -13.05
C PHE A 649 1.91 90.79 -13.82
N ARG A 650 1.67 89.62 -13.24
CA ARG A 650 1.87 88.32 -13.91
C ARG A 650 0.83 87.30 -13.46
N ALA A 651 0.57 86.31 -14.31
CA ALA A 651 -0.32 85.20 -14.02
C ALA A 651 0.45 83.88 -14.10
N VAL A 652 0.14 82.96 -13.19
CA VAL A 652 0.46 81.53 -13.26
C VAL A 652 -0.84 80.73 -13.14
N GLN A 653 -0.87 79.51 -13.67
CA GLN A 653 -2.03 78.62 -13.53
C GLN A 653 -1.63 77.20 -13.17
N TYR A 654 -2.53 76.51 -12.47
CA TYR A 654 -2.33 75.19 -11.86
C TYR A 654 -3.67 74.46 -11.69
N ARG A 655 -3.63 73.14 -11.47
CA ARG A 655 -4.74 72.32 -10.96
C ARG A 655 -4.40 71.86 -9.53
N THR A 656 -5.41 71.62 -8.70
CA THR A 656 -5.17 71.08 -7.34
C THR A 656 -4.60 69.67 -7.47
N GLY A 657 -3.40 69.47 -6.89
CA GLY A 657 -2.61 68.24 -7.02
C GLY A 657 -1.37 68.39 -7.90
N ASP A 658 -1.34 69.36 -8.82
CA ASP A 658 -0.17 69.58 -9.69
C ASP A 658 1.08 69.92 -8.86
N ARG A 659 2.17 69.15 -9.04
CA ARG A 659 3.48 69.43 -8.42
C ARG A 659 4.11 70.73 -8.94
N TYR A 660 3.70 71.20 -10.12
CA TYR A 660 4.27 72.36 -10.82
C TYR A 660 3.21 73.28 -11.42
N GLU A 661 3.24 74.56 -11.04
CA GLU A 661 2.49 75.60 -11.76
C GLU A 661 3.10 75.91 -13.14
N SER A 662 2.28 76.47 -14.02
CA SER A 662 2.75 77.01 -15.31
C SER A 662 3.90 77.99 -15.10
N PHE A 663 4.74 78.17 -16.13
CA PHE A 663 5.57 79.37 -16.18
C PHE A 663 4.71 80.63 -16.05
N ALA A 664 5.23 81.65 -15.37
CA ALA A 664 4.56 82.93 -15.27
C ALA A 664 4.51 83.62 -16.63
N THR A 665 3.42 84.34 -16.92
CA THR A 665 3.40 85.31 -18.03
C THR A 665 4.51 86.34 -17.88
N ALA A 666 5.05 86.84 -18.98
CA ALA A 666 5.93 88.00 -18.97
C ALA A 666 5.30 89.19 -18.20
N ASP A 667 6.14 89.91 -17.44
CA ASP A 667 5.71 91.03 -16.58
C ASP A 667 4.96 92.12 -17.35
N LEU A 668 3.64 92.21 -17.14
CA LEU A 668 2.82 93.30 -17.66
C LEU A 668 3.00 94.53 -16.77
N VAL A 669 3.77 95.53 -17.24
CA VAL A 669 4.07 96.75 -16.48
C VAL A 669 3.05 97.86 -16.81
N ILE A 670 2.29 98.31 -15.79
CA ILE A 670 1.23 99.31 -15.93
C ILE A 670 1.45 100.47 -14.94
N LYS A 671 1.51 101.70 -15.46
CA LYS A 671 1.49 102.93 -14.66
C LYS A 671 0.07 103.46 -14.45
N THR A 672 -0.36 103.73 -13.22
CA THR A 672 -1.65 104.39 -12.89
C THR A 672 -1.71 105.84 -13.41
N LYS A 673 -2.92 106.41 -13.45
CA LYS A 673 -3.14 107.82 -13.83
C LYS A 673 -2.82 108.78 -12.67
N ALA A 674 -2.76 110.09 -12.96
CA ALA A 674 -2.72 111.14 -11.95
C ALA A 674 -4.10 111.34 -11.28
N PRO A 675 -4.18 111.78 -10.00
CA PRO A 675 -5.44 111.91 -9.29
C PRO A 675 -6.26 113.12 -9.80
N PRO A 676 -7.61 113.06 -9.72
CA PRO A 676 -8.47 114.17 -10.16
C PRO A 676 -8.38 115.40 -9.23
N GLU A 677 -8.50 116.61 -9.79
CA GLU A 677 -8.51 117.85 -9.00
C GLU A 677 -9.72 117.93 -8.05
N PRO A 678 -9.54 118.43 -6.82
CA PRO A 678 -10.64 118.63 -5.88
C PRO A 678 -11.60 119.72 -6.37
N THR A 679 -12.86 119.63 -5.94
CA THR A 679 -13.82 120.72 -6.07
C THR A 679 -13.57 121.80 -5.00
N PRO A 680 -13.79 123.09 -5.29
CA PRO A 680 -13.66 124.13 -4.28
C PRO A 680 -14.67 123.98 -3.15
N ASN A 681 -14.27 124.35 -1.93
CA ASN A 681 -15.21 124.58 -0.84
C ASN A 681 -16.06 125.83 -1.14
N SER A 682 -17.13 126.06 -0.38
CA SER A 682 -17.91 127.29 -0.49
C SER A 682 -17.04 128.52 -0.19
N CYS A 683 -17.36 129.65 -0.81
CA CYS A 683 -16.61 130.91 -0.65
C CYS A 683 -16.90 131.61 0.71
N GLY A 684 -17.01 130.84 1.79
CA GLY A 684 -17.55 131.28 3.08
C GLY A 684 -19.00 131.78 2.98
N THR A 685 -19.46 132.49 4.01
CA THR A 685 -20.76 133.15 4.01
C THR A 685 -20.74 134.33 3.04
N LEU A 686 -21.68 134.37 2.09
CA LEU A 686 -21.90 135.56 1.25
C LEU A 686 -22.64 136.60 2.11
N ASN A 687 -21.90 137.60 2.58
CA ASN A 687 -22.42 138.66 3.42
C ASN A 687 -22.76 139.87 2.54
N GLY A 688 -24.03 140.21 2.41
CA GLY A 688 -24.45 141.50 1.87
C GLY A 688 -24.65 142.51 2.99
N VAL A 689 -23.89 143.61 2.94
CA VAL A 689 -24.14 144.82 3.73
C VAL A 689 -24.87 145.80 2.81
N SER A 690 -26.12 146.11 3.17
CA SER A 690 -26.80 147.28 2.61
C SER A 690 -26.26 148.54 3.29
N ASP A 691 -26.00 149.60 2.54
CA ASP A 691 -25.75 150.95 3.09
C ASP A 691 -27.01 151.57 3.74
N GLY A 692 -28.17 150.92 3.59
CA GLY A 692 -29.46 151.35 4.10
C GLY A 692 -30.25 152.28 3.17
N VAL A 693 -29.70 152.66 2.01
CA VAL A 693 -30.29 153.70 1.14
C VAL A 693 -30.08 153.54 -0.37
N SER A 694 -28.95 152.99 -0.85
CA SER A 694 -28.58 153.02 -2.28
C SER A 694 -27.75 151.86 -2.82
N GLN A 695 -27.07 151.07 -1.98
CA GLN A 695 -26.09 150.05 -2.41
C GLN A 695 -26.07 148.82 -1.51
N ILE A 696 -25.99 147.64 -2.13
CA ILE A 696 -25.68 146.38 -1.45
C ILE A 696 -24.24 146.00 -1.82
N THR A 697 -23.33 146.08 -0.85
CA THR A 697 -21.97 145.56 -1.00
C THR A 697 -21.93 144.11 -0.50
N LEU A 698 -21.68 143.20 -1.43
CA LEU A 698 -21.44 141.79 -1.15
C LEU A 698 -19.96 141.57 -0.83
N THR A 699 -19.67 140.86 0.24
CA THR A 699 -18.34 140.33 0.58
C THR A 699 -18.44 138.83 0.81
N TRP A 700 -17.37 138.11 0.49
CA TRP A 700 -17.24 136.67 0.72
C TRP A 700 -15.77 136.35 0.99
N SER A 701 -15.45 135.15 1.47
CA SER A 701 -14.08 134.75 1.77
C SER A 701 -13.51 133.81 0.69
N GLN A 702 -12.20 133.69 0.65
CA GLN A 702 -11.55 132.62 -0.08
C GLN A 702 -11.83 131.27 0.64
N PRO A 703 -12.16 130.18 -0.07
CA PRO A 703 -12.31 128.87 0.54
C PRO A 703 -10.97 128.35 1.08
N SER A 704 -11.03 127.54 2.14
CA SER A 704 -9.85 126.96 2.80
C SER A 704 -8.99 126.06 1.91
N ASN A 705 -9.55 125.50 0.83
CA ASN A 705 -8.85 124.63 -0.12
C ASN A 705 -8.49 125.31 -1.45
N TRP A 706 -8.49 126.65 -1.52
CA TRP A 706 -8.24 127.40 -2.75
C TRP A 706 -6.86 127.12 -3.34
N GLN A 707 -6.80 126.81 -4.63
CA GLN A 707 -5.56 126.54 -5.38
C GLN A 707 -5.33 127.58 -6.49
N SER A 708 -4.13 127.60 -7.07
CA SER A 708 -3.81 128.50 -8.18
C SER A 708 -4.66 128.20 -9.43
N GLY A 709 -5.03 129.23 -10.18
CA GLY A 709 -5.89 129.12 -11.37
C GLY A 709 -7.40 129.00 -11.09
N TRP A 710 -7.81 128.96 -9.81
CA TRP A 710 -9.22 128.94 -9.42
C TRP A 710 -9.85 130.36 -9.49
N TYR A 711 -11.17 130.46 -9.61
CA TYR A 711 -11.86 131.75 -9.81
C TYR A 711 -13.23 131.85 -9.14
N TYR A 712 -13.64 133.08 -8.79
CA TYR A 712 -14.98 133.40 -8.30
C TYR A 712 -15.92 133.75 -9.46
N ARG A 713 -17.18 133.34 -9.35
CA ARG A 713 -18.28 133.83 -10.19
C ARG A 713 -19.43 134.29 -9.31
N VAL A 714 -20.01 135.45 -9.64
CA VAL A 714 -21.11 136.09 -8.91
C VAL A 714 -22.30 136.26 -9.84
N TRP A 715 -23.51 136.03 -9.32
CA TRP A 715 -24.77 136.22 -10.03
C TRP A 715 -25.72 137.13 -9.26
N ARG A 716 -26.63 137.79 -9.99
CA ARG A 716 -27.84 138.45 -9.48
C ARG A 716 -29.04 137.77 -10.16
N GLY A 717 -29.84 137.04 -9.40
CA GLY A 717 -30.79 136.08 -9.96
C GLY A 717 -30.06 135.02 -10.80
N SER A 718 -30.47 134.86 -12.06
CA SER A 718 -29.84 133.95 -13.04
C SER A 718 -28.66 134.58 -13.80
N THR A 719 -28.51 135.91 -13.81
CA THR A 719 -27.49 136.62 -14.61
C THR A 719 -26.14 136.64 -13.91
N ILE A 720 -25.06 136.27 -14.60
CA ILE A 720 -23.68 136.47 -14.12
C ILE A 720 -23.38 137.97 -14.14
N ILE A 721 -22.91 138.52 -13.02
CA ILE A 721 -22.58 139.96 -12.87
C ILE A 721 -21.08 140.22 -12.68
N LYS A 722 -20.31 139.19 -12.30
CA LYS A 722 -18.84 139.22 -12.20
C LYS A 722 -18.27 137.81 -12.35
N SER A 723 -17.15 137.66 -13.04
CA SER A 723 -16.22 136.53 -12.89
C SER A 723 -14.83 137.12 -12.68
N SER A 724 -14.08 136.65 -11.67
CA SER A 724 -12.82 137.28 -11.24
C SER A 724 -11.99 136.32 -10.40
N THR A 725 -10.66 136.42 -10.50
CA THR A 725 -9.70 135.55 -9.79
C THR A 725 -9.22 136.08 -8.44
N THR A 726 -9.36 137.39 -8.16
CA THR A 726 -8.62 138.05 -7.06
C THR A 726 -9.45 138.85 -6.05
N ASN A 727 -10.64 139.34 -6.41
CA ASN A 727 -11.34 140.36 -5.59
C ASN A 727 -12.65 139.80 -5.00
N SER A 728 -12.60 139.39 -3.72
CA SER A 728 -13.69 138.72 -2.98
C SER A 728 -14.84 139.63 -2.49
N TYR A 729 -15.19 140.64 -3.29
CA TYR A 729 -16.32 141.54 -3.04
C TYR A 729 -16.97 142.01 -4.35
N TYR A 730 -18.22 142.46 -4.28
CA TYR A 730 -18.92 143.10 -5.38
C TYR A 730 -19.99 144.06 -4.85
N THR A 731 -19.92 145.33 -5.25
CA THR A 731 -20.92 146.33 -4.89
C THR A 731 -21.96 146.47 -6.00
N HIS A 732 -23.24 146.36 -5.63
CA HIS A 732 -24.38 146.53 -6.53
C HIS A 732 -25.20 147.74 -6.10
N THR A 733 -25.35 148.73 -6.99
CA THR A 733 -26.31 149.83 -6.86
C THR A 733 -27.66 149.36 -7.44
N PRO A 734 -28.69 149.08 -6.64
CA PRO A 734 -29.93 148.53 -7.15
C PRO A 734 -30.88 149.64 -7.62
N PRO A 735 -31.55 149.50 -8.78
CA PRO A 735 -32.41 150.56 -9.33
C PRO A 735 -33.75 150.75 -8.59
N SER A 736 -34.05 149.97 -7.56
CA SER A 736 -35.24 150.14 -6.71
C SER A 736 -35.00 149.64 -5.28
N PRO A 737 -35.28 150.45 -4.24
CA PRO A 737 -34.99 150.08 -2.84
C PRO A 737 -36.02 149.12 -2.23
N THR A 738 -37.17 148.89 -2.86
CA THR A 738 -38.22 147.97 -2.35
C THR A 738 -38.07 146.54 -2.88
N THR A 739 -37.16 146.31 -3.82
CA THR A 739 -36.99 145.00 -4.46
C THR A 739 -36.04 144.12 -3.65
N THR A 740 -36.47 142.90 -3.33
CA THR A 740 -35.57 141.89 -2.75
C THR A 740 -34.61 141.38 -3.82
N TYR A 741 -33.31 141.60 -3.67
CA TYR A 741 -32.29 141.08 -4.58
C TYR A 741 -31.66 139.79 -4.02
N THR A 742 -31.75 138.71 -4.79
CA THR A 742 -30.99 137.48 -4.56
C THR A 742 -29.71 137.50 -5.38
N TYR A 743 -28.58 137.34 -4.70
CA TYR A 743 -27.28 137.11 -5.27
C TYR A 743 -26.75 135.74 -4.83
N LYS A 744 -25.83 135.20 -5.61
CA LYS A 744 -25.05 134.02 -5.21
C LYS A 744 -23.61 134.16 -5.70
N VAL A 745 -22.68 133.53 -5.00
CA VAL A 745 -21.28 133.37 -5.40
C VAL A 745 -20.92 131.90 -5.36
N ALA A 746 -20.05 131.46 -6.27
CA ALA A 746 -19.44 130.15 -6.24
C ALA A 746 -17.98 130.26 -6.69
N CYS A 747 -17.16 129.39 -6.11
CA CYS A 747 -15.74 129.26 -6.37
C CYS A 747 -15.57 128.12 -7.38
N TYR A 748 -14.72 128.26 -8.39
CA TYR A 748 -14.53 127.29 -9.47
C TYR A 748 -13.08 126.81 -9.50
N ASN A 749 -12.87 125.51 -9.69
CA ASN A 749 -11.52 124.97 -9.93
C ASN A 749 -11.06 125.23 -11.37
N SER A 750 -9.80 124.88 -11.68
CA SER A 750 -9.20 125.10 -13.01
C SER A 750 -10.05 124.49 -14.13
N GLN A 751 -10.65 123.33 -13.84
CA GLN A 751 -11.47 122.51 -14.72
C GLN A 751 -12.93 123.01 -14.84
N GLY A 752 -13.28 124.14 -14.22
CA GLY A 752 -14.60 124.76 -14.34
C GLY A 752 -15.71 124.05 -13.54
N LYS A 753 -15.39 123.16 -12.59
CA LYS A 753 -16.38 122.64 -11.65
C LYS A 753 -16.64 123.67 -10.53
N PRO A 754 -17.91 124.05 -10.28
CA PRO A 754 -18.25 124.89 -9.15
C PRO A 754 -18.17 124.11 -7.83
N GLY A 755 -17.62 124.75 -6.81
CA GLY A 755 -17.92 124.47 -5.42
C GLY A 755 -19.33 124.93 -5.03
N PRO A 756 -19.77 124.65 -3.78
CA PRO A 756 -21.10 125.02 -3.33
C PRO A 756 -21.37 126.53 -3.42
N TYR A 757 -22.58 126.88 -3.88
CA TYR A 757 -23.02 128.26 -4.01
C TYR A 757 -23.37 128.86 -2.64
N SER A 758 -22.71 129.94 -2.26
CA SER A 758 -23.12 130.77 -1.12
C SER A 758 -24.14 131.80 -1.59
N TYR A 759 -25.31 131.84 -0.95
CA TYR A 759 -26.42 132.72 -1.32
C TYR A 759 -26.55 133.90 -0.36
N TYR A 760 -26.80 135.07 -0.94
CA TYR A 760 -27.36 136.22 -0.27
C TYR A 760 -28.55 136.68 -1.11
N THR A 761 -29.71 136.04 -0.97
CA THR A 761 -30.88 136.88 -0.72
C THR A 761 -30.59 137.50 0.62
N GLY A 762 -31.20 138.61 1.03
CA GLY A 762 -31.47 138.50 2.48
C GLY A 762 -32.40 137.24 2.76
N LYS A 763 -31.94 135.88 3.11
CA LYS A 763 -32.44 134.43 3.76
C LYS A 763 -31.54 132.97 3.92
N VAL A 764 -31.93 131.65 4.42
CA VAL A 764 -31.16 130.30 4.99
C VAL A 764 -31.63 128.65 4.93
N ALA A 765 -30.96 127.45 5.47
CA ALA A 765 -31.27 125.84 5.44
C ALA A 765 -30.58 124.55 6.36
N THR A 766 -30.84 123.12 6.29
CA THR A 766 -30.43 121.76 7.16
C THR A 766 -30.44 120.18 6.55
N GLY A 767 -30.22 118.78 6.96
CA GLY A 767 -29.86 117.58 8.02
C GLY A 767 -29.97 115.94 7.55
N GLY A 768 -29.75 114.55 7.99
CA GLY A 768 -29.24 113.38 9.01
C GLY A 768 -29.52 111.72 8.67
N PHE A 769 -29.29 110.36 9.16
CA PHE A 769 -28.54 109.26 10.10
C PHE A 769 -28.77 107.55 9.97
N GLY A 770 -28.11 106.41 10.61
CA GLY A 770 -28.40 104.78 10.63
C GLY A 770 -27.48 103.46 11.24
N PHE A 771 -27.84 102.04 11.39
CA PHE A 771 -27.15 100.69 12.06
C PHE A 771 -27.61 99.06 11.71
N ALA A 772 -27.36 97.68 12.10
CA ALA A 772 -26.53 96.46 12.82
C ALA A 772 -27.04 94.82 12.66
N TYR A 773 -26.72 93.43 13.07
CA TYR A 773 -25.76 92.26 13.70
C TYR A 773 -26.14 90.56 13.76
N ASN A 774 -25.39 89.37 14.22
CA ASN A 774 -25.82 87.79 14.49
C ASN A 774 -24.88 86.35 14.80
N PRO A 775 -25.27 84.92 14.80
CA PRO A 775 -24.75 83.51 15.51
C PRO A 775 -24.87 81.86 14.92
N ILE A 776 -24.66 80.44 15.30
CA ILE A 776 -23.92 79.15 16.06
C ILE A 776 -24.32 77.52 15.65
N ILE A 777 -24.06 76.09 15.98
CA ILE A 777 -23.30 74.83 16.73
C ILE A 777 -23.65 73.17 16.30
N ASN A 778 -23.40 71.75 16.62
CA ASN A 778 -22.74 70.45 17.44
C ASN A 778 -22.94 68.81 16.89
N GLY A 779 -22.65 67.39 17.18
CA GLY A 779 -22.00 66.12 18.04
C GLY A 779 -22.18 64.40 17.72
N SER A 780 -21.62 63.20 18.35
CA SER A 780 -21.68 61.54 18.07
C SER A 780 -21.13 60.27 19.12
N LEU A 781 -20.93 58.80 19.22
CA LEU A 781 -21.03 57.23 18.66
C LEU A 781 -20.65 55.75 19.54
N THR A 782 -20.72 54.31 19.20
CA THR A 782 -20.35 52.87 19.98
C THR A 782 -20.35 51.21 19.43
N LEU A 783 -19.97 49.94 20.09
CA LEU A 783 -19.88 48.30 19.72
C LEU A 783 -19.73 46.96 20.82
N SER A 784 -19.52 45.48 20.88
CA SER A 784 -19.38 43.95 20.23
C SER A 784 -19.23 42.42 21.10
N GLN A 785 -19.25 40.99 20.69
CA GLN A 785 -18.98 39.51 21.44
C GLN A 785 -18.93 37.86 20.82
N ARG A 786 -18.73 36.55 21.49
CA ARG A 786 -18.51 34.95 21.02
C ARG A 786 -18.59 33.45 21.92
N PRO A 787 -18.73 32.03 21.49
CA PRO A 787 -18.87 30.54 22.22
C PRO A 787 -18.51 28.91 21.70
N PRO A 788 -18.62 27.61 22.40
CA PRO A 788 -18.25 26.01 22.07
C PRO A 788 -18.84 24.49 22.70
N SER A 789 -18.48 23.09 22.36
CA SER A 789 -18.52 21.53 23.03
C SER A 789 -19.24 20.05 22.47
N THR A 790 -19.23 18.57 22.68
CA THR A 790 -18.66 17.14 23.34
C THR A 790 -19.06 15.50 22.85
N SER A 791 -18.90 14.19 23.50
CA SER A 791 -18.80 12.57 23.05
C SER A 791 -19.44 11.07 23.69
N ASP A 792 -18.99 9.66 23.54
CA ASP A 792 -19.69 8.14 23.46
C ASP A 792 -19.50 6.55 24.23
N SER A 793 -19.35 5.17 23.73
CA SER A 793 -19.99 3.68 24.13
C SER A 793 -19.44 2.07 24.28
N LEU A 794 -20.29 0.98 24.60
CA LEU A 794 -20.01 -0.58 24.79
C LEU A 794 -21.16 -1.78 24.65
N LEU A 795 -20.95 -3.16 24.90
CA LEU A 795 -21.75 -4.47 24.47
C LEU A 795 -21.91 -5.85 25.37
N LEU A 796 -22.65 -7.01 25.00
CA LEU A 796 -22.97 -8.41 25.71
C LEU A 796 -23.63 -9.64 24.83
N GLN A 797 -24.06 -10.97 25.12
CA GLN A 797 -23.78 -12.27 25.94
C GLN A 797 -24.77 -13.61 25.85
N ASN A 798 -24.36 -14.96 26.01
CA ASN A 798 -24.94 -16.33 26.58
C ASN A 798 -25.78 -17.58 25.92
N GLU A 799 -25.54 -18.87 26.41
CA GLU A 799 -26.39 -20.17 26.64
C GLU A 799 -26.48 -21.52 25.74
N THR A 800 -26.83 -22.75 26.31
CA THR A 800 -26.63 -24.25 25.87
C THR A 800 -27.65 -25.36 26.46
N LEU A 801 -27.78 -26.75 26.36
CA LEU A 801 -27.40 -28.06 25.60
C LEU A 801 -28.18 -29.40 26.12
N ASP A 802 -28.27 -30.64 25.45
CA ASP A 802 -28.93 -31.99 25.91
C ASP A 802 -28.63 -33.36 25.07
N TYR A 803 -28.83 -34.67 25.55
CA TYR A 803 -28.51 -36.01 24.85
C TYR A 803 -29.01 -37.45 25.44
N GLN A 804 -29.15 -38.63 24.70
CA GLN A 804 -29.44 -40.08 25.18
C GLN A 804 -29.49 -41.35 24.18
N THR A 805 -29.10 -42.61 24.60
CA THR A 805 -29.61 -44.04 24.25
C THR A 805 -28.63 -45.16 23.67
N TYR A 806 -28.93 -46.49 23.85
CA TYR A 806 -28.05 -47.71 23.72
C TYR A 806 -28.66 -48.97 22.98
N MET A 807 -27.84 -49.86 22.35
CA MET A 807 -27.85 -51.38 22.38
C MET A 807 -27.32 -52.10 21.09
N GLN A 808 -26.15 -52.77 21.13
CA GLN A 808 -25.70 -53.82 20.16
C GLN A 808 -24.45 -54.63 20.69
N ASN A 809 -23.97 -55.63 19.92
CA ASN A 809 -22.76 -56.50 20.10
C ASN A 809 -22.80 -57.67 21.13
N LEU A 810 -22.18 -58.83 20.79
CA LEU A 810 -22.37 -60.11 21.52
C LEU A 810 -21.27 -61.20 21.40
N THR A 811 -20.02 -60.86 21.05
CA THR A 811 -18.83 -61.76 21.17
C THR A 811 -17.57 -60.91 21.29
N TYR A 812 -16.64 -61.29 22.18
CA TYR A 812 -15.33 -60.63 22.30
C TYR A 812 -14.21 -61.67 22.56
N PRO A 813 -13.02 -61.50 21.97
CA PRO A 813 -11.83 -62.18 22.45
C PRO A 813 -11.52 -61.72 23.88
N LEU A 814 -11.10 -62.65 24.73
CA LEU A 814 -10.61 -62.40 26.08
C LEU A 814 -9.09 -62.21 26.09
N GLU A 815 -8.40 -62.82 25.12
CA GLU A 815 -6.95 -62.86 25.01
C GLU A 815 -6.60 -63.29 23.57
N ILE A 816 -5.68 -62.59 22.91
CA ILE A 816 -5.07 -63.01 21.63
C ILE A 816 -3.55 -62.99 21.83
N THR A 817 -2.87 -64.01 21.34
CA THR A 817 -1.42 -64.16 21.41
C THR A 817 -0.88 -64.68 20.08
N ASN A 818 0.43 -64.57 19.88
CA ASN A 818 1.15 -64.89 18.65
C ASN A 818 0.93 -66.33 18.08
N ASP A 819 0.30 -67.24 18.82
CA ASP A 819 -0.09 -68.58 18.37
C ASP A 819 -1.45 -69.08 18.93
N SER A 820 -2.20 -68.25 19.68
CA SER A 820 -3.38 -68.69 20.42
C SER A 820 -4.46 -67.61 20.60
N LEU A 821 -5.72 -68.04 20.77
CA LEU A 821 -6.90 -67.17 20.77
C LEU A 821 -7.94 -67.66 21.79
N THR A 822 -8.30 -66.84 22.77
CA THR A 822 -9.35 -67.09 23.76
C THR A 822 -10.59 -66.25 23.46
N LEU A 823 -11.75 -66.89 23.30
CA LEU A 823 -13.02 -66.24 22.96
C LEU A 823 -14.04 -66.33 24.09
N SER A 824 -14.86 -65.28 24.25
CA SER A 824 -15.95 -65.17 25.21
C SER A 824 -17.26 -64.69 24.55
N TRP A 825 -18.39 -64.99 25.19
CA TRP A 825 -19.73 -64.61 24.75
C TRP A 825 -20.66 -64.49 25.96
N PHE A 826 -21.64 -63.58 25.92
CA PHE A 826 -22.59 -63.42 27.02
C PHE A 826 -23.50 -64.66 27.17
N TYR A 827 -23.99 -64.89 28.39
CA TYR A 827 -24.94 -65.96 28.69
C TYR A 827 -26.24 -65.81 27.88
N VAL A 828 -26.39 -66.63 26.84
CA VAL A 828 -27.65 -66.74 26.08
C VAL A 828 -28.67 -67.52 26.92
N PRO A 829 -29.82 -66.91 27.31
CA PRO A 829 -30.78 -67.57 28.19
C PRO A 829 -31.30 -68.90 27.61
N ASN A 830 -31.24 -69.95 28.42
CA ASN A 830 -31.63 -71.34 28.11
C ASN A 830 -30.63 -72.18 27.28
N ALA A 831 -29.47 -71.65 26.91
CA ALA A 831 -28.40 -72.47 26.28
C ALA A 831 -27.78 -73.47 27.27
N THR A 832 -27.33 -74.62 26.76
CA THR A 832 -26.67 -75.69 27.57
C THR A 832 -25.47 -76.35 26.90
N ARG A 833 -25.21 -76.10 25.60
CA ARG A 833 -23.88 -76.31 25.00
C ARG A 833 -23.59 -75.21 23.98
N TYR A 834 -22.32 -75.02 23.66
CA TYR A 834 -21.85 -74.17 22.58
C TYR A 834 -20.91 -74.98 21.66
N GLU A 835 -20.95 -74.66 20.37
CA GLU A 835 -20.07 -75.22 19.35
C GLU A 835 -19.24 -74.07 18.77
N LEU A 836 -17.94 -74.30 18.61
CA LEU A 836 -16.95 -73.36 18.11
C LEU A 836 -16.26 -73.99 16.90
N VAL A 837 -16.35 -73.32 15.76
CA VAL A 837 -15.78 -73.79 14.48
C VAL A 837 -14.90 -72.69 13.90
N VAL A 838 -13.74 -73.08 13.38
CA VAL A 838 -12.72 -72.21 12.79
C VAL A 838 -12.39 -72.68 11.38
N TYR A 839 -12.28 -71.72 10.46
CA TYR A 839 -11.85 -71.92 9.09
C TYR A 839 -10.66 -71.01 8.77
N ASP A 840 -9.82 -71.39 7.82
CA ASP A 840 -8.79 -70.51 7.25
C ASP A 840 -9.36 -69.49 6.25
N VAL A 841 -8.48 -68.67 5.66
CA VAL A 841 -8.85 -67.66 4.64
C VAL A 841 -9.52 -68.27 3.40
N LEU A 842 -9.15 -69.50 3.02
CA LEU A 842 -9.77 -70.26 1.92
C LEU A 842 -11.06 -70.99 2.35
N LYS A 843 -11.55 -70.71 3.56
CA LYS A 843 -12.69 -71.33 4.26
C LYS A 843 -12.63 -72.86 4.36
N THR A 844 -11.43 -73.45 4.40
CA THR A 844 -11.25 -74.85 4.81
C THR A 844 -11.37 -74.97 6.33
N MET A 845 -12.10 -75.98 6.83
CA MET A 845 -12.34 -76.14 8.27
C MET A 845 -11.13 -76.79 8.97
N ILE A 846 -10.36 -75.97 9.70
CA ILE A 846 -9.12 -76.41 10.36
C ILE A 846 -9.31 -76.81 11.84
N TYR A 847 -10.33 -76.29 12.55
CA TYR A 847 -10.55 -76.59 13.97
C TYR A 847 -12.04 -76.60 14.33
N ASN A 848 -12.45 -77.53 15.21
CA ASN A 848 -13.82 -77.66 15.70
C ASN A 848 -13.81 -78.20 17.14
N LYS A 849 -14.57 -77.55 18.04
CA LYS A 849 -14.63 -77.91 19.47
C LYS A 849 -15.99 -77.56 20.08
N THR A 850 -16.49 -78.45 20.93
CA THR A 850 -17.76 -78.25 21.67
C THR A 850 -17.49 -78.06 23.16
N THR A 851 -18.16 -77.10 23.79
CA THR A 851 -18.10 -76.84 25.24
C THR A 851 -19.49 -76.76 25.88
N THR A 852 -19.56 -76.89 27.20
CA THR A 852 -20.77 -76.70 28.01
C THR A 852 -20.65 -75.55 29.01
N THR A 853 -19.56 -74.78 28.97
CA THR A 853 -19.39 -73.52 29.72
C THR A 853 -20.01 -72.35 28.97
N THR A 854 -20.33 -71.29 29.71
CA THR A 854 -21.05 -70.10 29.21
C THR A 854 -20.17 -68.84 29.13
N GLU A 855 -18.85 -68.97 29.32
CA GLU A 855 -17.99 -67.84 29.69
C GLU A 855 -16.70 -67.71 28.85
N HIS A 856 -16.01 -68.79 28.43
CA HIS A 856 -14.92 -68.73 27.42
C HIS A 856 -14.41 -70.08 26.89
N GLN A 857 -13.62 -70.05 25.81
CA GLN A 857 -12.81 -71.15 25.26
C GLN A 857 -11.56 -70.67 24.49
N THR A 858 -10.39 -71.25 24.78
CA THR A 858 -9.11 -71.04 24.05
C THR A 858 -8.86 -72.04 22.91
N ILE A 859 -8.20 -71.56 21.85
CA ILE A 859 -7.66 -72.24 20.65
C ILE A 859 -6.14 -72.01 20.65
N THR A 860 -5.32 -72.98 20.24
CA THR A 860 -3.83 -72.93 20.31
C THR A 860 -3.20 -73.60 19.10
N GLY A 861 -2.09 -73.06 18.59
CA GLY A 861 -1.37 -73.59 17.43
C GLY A 861 -1.83 -72.99 16.10
N LEU A 862 -2.17 -71.70 16.11
CA LEU A 862 -2.48 -70.91 14.91
C LEU A 862 -1.17 -70.33 14.33
N GLN A 863 -1.16 -69.97 13.05
CA GLN A 863 0.00 -69.34 12.41
C GLN A 863 -0.05 -67.81 12.60
N LYS A 864 1.13 -67.20 12.73
CA LYS A 864 1.31 -65.74 12.76
C LYS A 864 0.91 -65.13 11.42
N GLY A 865 0.43 -63.88 11.42
CA GLY A 865 0.07 -63.17 10.18
C GLY A 865 -1.09 -63.83 9.40
N SER A 866 -1.84 -64.74 10.03
CA SER A 866 -2.86 -65.55 9.37
C SER A 866 -4.26 -65.21 9.87
N GLY A 867 -5.21 -65.12 8.93
CA GLY A 867 -6.61 -64.85 9.17
C GLY A 867 -7.47 -66.09 9.33
N TYR A 868 -8.43 -66.05 10.26
CA TYR A 868 -9.31 -67.17 10.57
C TYR A 868 -10.77 -66.72 10.78
N TRP A 869 -11.71 -67.43 10.14
CA TRP A 869 -13.14 -67.19 10.30
C TRP A 869 -13.70 -68.06 11.42
N ILE A 870 -14.39 -67.47 12.39
CA ILE A 870 -14.88 -68.15 13.60
C ILE A 870 -16.37 -67.89 13.82
N VAL A 871 -17.09 -68.93 14.23
CA VAL A 871 -18.52 -68.87 14.56
C VAL A 871 -18.81 -69.56 15.89
N VAL A 872 -19.52 -68.87 16.79
CA VAL A 872 -20.05 -69.43 18.05
C VAL A 872 -21.52 -69.75 17.88
N ARG A 873 -21.92 -71.01 18.09
CA ARG A 873 -23.31 -71.47 17.97
C ARG A 873 -23.85 -71.94 19.32
N ALA A 874 -24.89 -71.29 19.82
CA ALA A 874 -25.51 -71.59 21.11
C ALA A 874 -26.65 -72.61 20.96
N PHE A 875 -26.61 -73.71 21.70
CA PHE A 875 -27.61 -74.78 21.63
C PHE A 875 -28.27 -75.09 22.97
N ASP A 876 -29.55 -75.42 22.95
CA ASP A 876 -30.27 -75.96 24.10
C ASP A 876 -30.01 -77.47 24.33
N LYS A 877 -30.61 -78.01 25.39
CA LYS A 877 -30.45 -79.41 25.83
C LYS A 877 -31.06 -80.44 24.89
N GLU A 878 -31.91 -80.01 23.95
CA GLU A 878 -32.43 -80.83 22.86
C GLU A 878 -31.60 -80.66 21.56
N SER A 879 -30.47 -79.96 21.63
CA SER A 879 -29.57 -79.62 20.52
C SER A 879 -30.18 -78.70 19.45
N ARG A 880 -31.11 -77.81 19.81
CA ARG A 880 -31.62 -76.75 18.91
C ARG A 880 -30.83 -75.46 19.11
N MET A 881 -30.49 -74.79 18.00
CA MET A 881 -29.77 -73.51 18.03
C MET A 881 -30.68 -72.38 18.53
N LEU A 882 -30.23 -71.63 19.54
CA LEU A 882 -30.94 -70.50 20.14
C LEU A 882 -30.47 -69.14 19.59
N GLY A 883 -29.24 -69.11 19.10
CA GLY A 883 -28.59 -67.96 18.48
C GLY A 883 -27.25 -68.41 17.90
N THR A 884 -26.82 -67.71 16.87
CA THR A 884 -25.43 -67.74 16.36
C THR A 884 -24.82 -66.38 16.65
N SER A 885 -23.51 -66.32 16.87
CA SER A 885 -22.78 -65.08 16.59
C SER A 885 -22.89 -64.74 15.11
N ASN A 886 -22.56 -63.50 14.74
CA ASN A 886 -22.14 -63.22 13.37
C ASN A 886 -20.91 -64.11 13.03
N GLU A 887 -20.60 -64.33 11.75
CA GLU A 887 -19.26 -64.81 11.41
C GLU A 887 -18.27 -63.72 11.77
N GLN A 888 -17.26 -64.04 12.57
CA GLN A 888 -16.25 -63.08 13.02
C GLN A 888 -14.89 -63.51 12.47
N TYR A 889 -14.21 -62.59 11.79
CA TYR A 889 -12.86 -62.80 11.28
C TYR A 889 -11.86 -62.35 12.35
N TYR A 890 -10.85 -63.17 12.63
CA TYR A 890 -9.78 -62.87 13.56
C TYR A 890 -8.44 -63.13 12.89
N HIS A 891 -7.59 -62.10 12.86
CA HIS A 891 -6.22 -62.18 12.36
C HIS A 891 -5.26 -62.31 13.55
N ILE A 892 -4.31 -63.24 13.49
CA ILE A 892 -3.32 -63.47 14.56
C ILE A 892 -2.14 -62.50 14.36
N ARG A 893 -2.33 -61.27 14.84
CA ARG A 893 -1.35 -60.17 14.80
C ARG A 893 -0.09 -60.50 15.63
N PRO A 894 1.06 -59.85 15.33
CA PRO A 894 2.17 -59.71 16.27
C PRO A 894 1.75 -58.97 17.55
N TYR A 895 2.58 -59.04 18.59
CA TYR A 895 2.47 -58.17 19.76
C TYR A 895 3.16 -56.83 19.47
N ILE A 896 2.40 -55.75 19.53
CA ILE A 896 2.89 -54.35 19.40
C ILE A 896 2.93 -53.76 20.82
N PRO A 897 3.97 -52.99 21.20
CA PRO A 897 4.02 -52.26 22.48
C PRO A 897 2.92 -51.19 22.63
N GLU A 898 2.84 -50.59 23.83
CA GLU A 898 1.98 -49.43 24.08
C GLU A 898 2.57 -48.19 23.37
N GLY A 899 1.77 -47.49 22.56
CA GLY A 899 2.20 -46.25 21.88
C GLY A 899 1.26 -45.78 20.75
N LEU A 900 0.93 -46.65 19.79
CA LEU A 900 0.39 -46.24 18.49
C LEU A 900 -1.13 -46.49 18.31
N LEU A 901 -1.84 -45.43 17.92
CA LEU A 901 -3.21 -45.39 17.36
C LEU A 901 -3.23 -44.30 16.27
N ARG A 902 -4.02 -44.47 15.19
CA ARG A 902 -4.20 -43.50 14.08
C ARG A 902 -5.68 -43.42 13.67
N LEU A 903 -6.13 -42.27 13.15
CA LEU A 903 -7.51 -42.03 12.69
C LEU A 903 -7.51 -41.44 11.27
N GLN A 904 -7.88 -42.29 10.29
CA GLN A 904 -7.39 -42.15 8.91
C GLN A 904 -7.84 -40.90 8.14
N GLN A 905 -9.14 -40.56 7.97
CA GLN A 905 -9.51 -39.36 7.18
C GLN A 905 -10.94 -38.81 7.34
N LEU A 906 -11.11 -37.52 7.01
CA LEU A 906 -12.40 -36.86 6.78
C LEU A 906 -12.84 -37.09 5.31
N MET A 907 -14.05 -37.59 5.07
CA MET A 907 -14.44 -38.06 3.73
C MET A 907 -15.25 -37.07 2.88
N THR A 908 -16.13 -36.23 3.43
CA THR A 908 -16.81 -35.17 2.64
C THR A 908 -17.31 -33.98 3.46
N VAL A 909 -17.18 -32.78 2.89
CA VAL A 909 -17.86 -31.54 3.32
C VAL A 909 -18.90 -31.15 2.25
N ARG A 910 -20.15 -30.87 2.64
CA ARG A 910 -21.21 -30.36 1.73
C ARG A 910 -21.80 -29.05 2.27
N GLU A 911 -21.83 -28.00 1.44
CA GLU A 911 -22.60 -26.79 1.75
C GLU A 911 -24.09 -27.03 1.47
N MET A 912 -24.95 -26.84 2.47
CA MET A 912 -26.41 -26.98 2.30
C MET A 912 -27.13 -25.65 2.04
N ALA A 913 -26.59 -24.54 2.56
CA ALA A 913 -27.05 -23.17 2.39
C ALA A 913 -26.02 -22.19 2.99
N GLU A 914 -26.18 -20.88 2.73
CA GLU A 914 -25.30 -19.75 3.09
C GLU A 914 -24.82 -19.65 4.56
N THR A 915 -25.30 -20.51 5.47
CA THR A 915 -24.96 -20.54 6.90
C THR A 915 -24.89 -21.97 7.49
N SER A 916 -24.77 -23.02 6.66
CA SER A 916 -24.83 -24.41 7.11
C SER A 916 -24.00 -25.39 6.26
N LEU A 917 -23.16 -26.17 6.95
CA LEU A 917 -22.34 -27.26 6.40
C LEU A 917 -22.86 -28.62 6.89
N GLU A 918 -22.64 -29.66 6.09
CA GLU A 918 -22.92 -31.05 6.40
C GLU A 918 -21.61 -31.84 6.27
N LEU A 919 -21.17 -32.50 7.34
CA LEU A 919 -19.89 -33.24 7.41
C LEU A 919 -20.13 -34.75 7.46
N GLU A 920 -19.32 -35.50 6.70
CA GLU A 920 -19.36 -36.95 6.55
C GLU A 920 -17.94 -37.52 6.80
N PHE A 921 -17.80 -38.37 7.81
CA PHE A 921 -16.53 -38.94 8.32
C PHE A 921 -16.52 -40.45 8.09
N ASP A 922 -15.35 -41.04 7.85
CA ASP A 922 -15.16 -42.49 7.98
C ASP A 922 -14.34 -42.81 9.24
N PHE A 923 -14.49 -44.01 9.79
CA PHE A 923 -13.87 -44.44 11.04
C PHE A 923 -13.56 -45.94 11.00
N ASP A 924 -12.38 -46.35 11.45
CA ASP A 924 -12.11 -47.77 11.62
C ASP A 924 -13.01 -48.39 12.71
N ASN A 925 -13.41 -49.65 12.53
CA ASN A 925 -14.57 -50.27 13.18
C ASN A 925 -14.29 -50.80 14.60
N TRP A 926 -13.49 -50.08 15.40
CA TRP A 926 -12.83 -50.65 16.59
C TRP A 926 -13.33 -50.16 17.97
N TYR A 927 -14.13 -49.08 18.05
CA TYR A 927 -14.63 -48.54 19.34
C TYR A 927 -16.13 -48.24 19.36
N THR A 928 -16.72 -48.05 20.55
CA THR A 928 -18.19 -48.08 20.75
C THR A 928 -18.90 -46.73 20.94
N THR A 929 -18.18 -45.63 21.18
CA THR A 929 -18.72 -44.26 21.41
C THR A 929 -17.62 -43.21 21.23
N SER A 930 -17.91 -42.07 20.61
CA SER A 930 -16.98 -40.93 20.46
C SER A 930 -17.66 -39.59 20.78
N THR A 931 -16.88 -38.51 20.95
CA THR A 931 -17.39 -37.17 21.32
C THR A 931 -16.75 -36.07 20.48
N PHE A 932 -17.51 -35.02 20.13
CA PHE A 932 -17.09 -34.00 19.16
C PHE A 932 -17.34 -32.58 19.68
N ARG A 933 -16.40 -31.67 19.43
CA ARG A 933 -16.39 -30.29 19.94
C ARG A 933 -16.05 -29.29 18.84
N LEU A 934 -16.96 -28.37 18.55
CA LEU A 934 -16.66 -27.24 17.67
C LEU A 934 -16.16 -26.07 18.52
N ILE A 935 -14.95 -25.59 18.24
CA ILE A 935 -14.33 -24.45 18.91
C ILE A 935 -14.23 -23.28 17.91
N ALA A 936 -14.37 -22.04 18.38
CA ALA A 936 -13.94 -20.89 17.61
C ALA A 936 -12.41 -20.83 17.60
N ALA A 937 -11.80 -20.25 16.55
CA ALA A 937 -10.37 -19.95 16.53
C ALA A 937 -9.89 -19.18 17.79
N THR A 938 -10.77 -18.43 18.46
CA THR A 938 -10.50 -17.75 19.74
C THR A 938 -10.62 -18.67 20.98
N GLY A 939 -10.17 -19.93 20.91
CA GLY A 939 -10.17 -20.91 22.02
C GLY A 939 -11.53 -21.25 22.66
N LYS A 940 -12.65 -20.77 22.12
CA LYS A 940 -13.95 -20.77 22.80
C LYS A 940 -14.92 -21.77 22.18
N ILE A 941 -15.31 -22.79 22.95
CA ILE A 941 -16.28 -23.82 22.51
C ILE A 941 -17.59 -23.14 22.07
N LEU A 942 -18.00 -23.40 20.82
CA LEU A 942 -19.22 -22.87 20.21
C LEU A 942 -20.38 -23.85 20.34
N GLU A 943 -20.15 -25.14 20.11
CA GLU A 943 -21.14 -26.21 20.25
C GLU A 943 -20.44 -27.55 20.55
N GLU A 944 -21.02 -28.37 21.42
CA GLU A 944 -20.52 -29.71 21.78
C GLU A 944 -21.63 -30.73 21.45
N GLN A 945 -21.31 -31.77 20.68
CA GLN A 945 -22.27 -32.79 20.27
C GLN A 945 -21.70 -34.21 20.42
N THR A 946 -22.58 -35.18 20.64
CA THR A 946 -22.22 -36.60 20.83
C THR A 946 -23.00 -37.46 19.86
N ALA A 947 -22.29 -38.17 18.98
CA ALA A 947 -22.90 -39.11 18.04
C ALA A 947 -22.39 -40.54 18.32
N ASN A 948 -23.29 -41.51 18.18
CA ASN A 948 -22.95 -42.93 18.26
C ASN A 948 -22.80 -43.49 16.84
N TYR A 949 -22.02 -44.56 16.72
CA TYR A 949 -21.64 -45.17 15.45
C TYR A 949 -22.84 -45.55 14.56
N ASN A 950 -22.73 -45.22 13.26
CA ASN A 950 -23.68 -45.41 12.14
C ASN A 950 -24.87 -44.43 11.94
N LEU A 951 -24.82 -43.73 10.79
CA LEU A 951 -25.94 -43.36 9.89
C LEU A 951 -26.73 -42.03 10.06
N ASP A 952 -26.09 -40.90 10.40
CA ASP A 952 -26.60 -39.56 10.04
C ASP A 952 -25.40 -38.58 9.83
N PRO A 953 -25.34 -37.79 8.72
CA PRO A 953 -24.34 -36.72 8.53
C PRO A 953 -24.49 -35.56 9.52
N LEU A 954 -23.38 -34.90 9.87
CA LEU A 954 -23.37 -33.84 10.88
C LEU A 954 -23.70 -32.47 10.27
N THR A 955 -24.97 -32.04 10.33
CA THR A 955 -25.39 -30.72 9.82
C THR A 955 -25.16 -29.58 10.82
N ILE A 956 -24.04 -28.85 10.67
CA ILE A 956 -23.73 -27.62 11.42
C ILE A 956 -24.55 -26.46 10.85
N ASN A 957 -25.14 -25.63 11.72
CA ASN A 957 -26.09 -24.57 11.33
C ASN A 957 -25.82 -23.24 12.05
N LYS A 958 -26.06 -22.11 11.38
CA LYS A 958 -25.83 -20.71 11.83
C LYS A 958 -24.36 -20.25 11.79
N LEU A 959 -23.53 -20.86 10.95
CA LEU A 959 -22.18 -20.36 10.68
C LEU A 959 -22.25 -18.99 9.96
N GLN A 960 -21.23 -18.16 10.13
CA GLN A 960 -21.11 -16.87 9.44
C GLN A 960 -20.15 -17.03 8.26
N ALA A 961 -20.57 -16.62 7.06
CA ALA A 961 -19.70 -16.48 5.91
C ALA A 961 -18.56 -15.48 6.23
N GLY A 962 -17.34 -15.77 5.76
CA GLY A 962 -16.15 -14.94 5.99
C GLY A 962 -15.47 -15.13 7.36
N ARG A 963 -15.58 -16.30 8.01
CA ARG A 963 -14.86 -16.64 9.25
C ARG A 963 -14.19 -18.02 9.20
N ARG A 964 -13.01 -18.13 9.85
CA ARG A 964 -12.36 -19.41 10.21
C ARG A 964 -13.05 -20.03 11.44
N TYR A 965 -13.00 -21.36 11.55
CA TYR A 965 -13.55 -22.17 12.64
C TYR A 965 -12.65 -23.39 12.88
N ARG A 966 -12.37 -23.74 14.16
CA ARG A 966 -11.45 -24.83 14.56
C ARG A 966 -12.27 -26.00 15.15
N LEU A 967 -12.56 -27.01 14.34
CA LEU A 967 -13.25 -28.23 14.78
C LEU A 967 -12.28 -29.14 15.54
N VAL A 968 -12.73 -29.76 16.63
CA VAL A 968 -11.93 -30.69 17.44
C VAL A 968 -12.68 -32.00 17.68
N LEU A 969 -12.03 -33.11 17.35
CA LEU A 969 -12.55 -34.47 17.40
C LEU A 969 -11.88 -35.19 18.58
N GLU A 970 -12.65 -35.70 19.57
CA GLU A 970 -12.07 -36.33 20.78
C GLU A 970 -12.42 -37.83 20.89
N GLY A 971 -11.39 -38.67 20.74
CA GLY A 971 -11.44 -40.11 20.94
C GLY A 971 -11.42 -40.50 22.42
N LYS A 972 -12.47 -41.20 22.90
CA LYS A 972 -12.60 -41.63 24.31
C LYS A 972 -13.11 -43.05 24.45
N ASN A 973 -12.41 -43.85 25.25
CA ASN A 973 -12.94 -45.12 25.78
C ASN A 973 -13.25 -44.98 27.29
N ASN A 974 -13.61 -46.08 27.96
CA ASN A 974 -14.08 -46.04 29.36
C ASN A 974 -13.03 -45.70 30.43
N PHE A 975 -11.73 -45.56 30.10
CA PHE A 975 -10.69 -45.32 31.10
C PHE A 975 -9.71 -44.17 30.81
N THR A 976 -9.52 -43.74 29.56
CA THR A 976 -8.65 -42.58 29.23
C THR A 976 -9.19 -41.78 28.03
N ILE A 977 -8.72 -40.54 27.89
CA ILE A 977 -8.67 -39.83 26.60
C ILE A 977 -7.54 -40.47 25.78
N HIS A 978 -7.72 -40.59 24.47
CA HIS A 978 -6.76 -41.31 23.62
C HIS A 978 -6.41 -40.63 22.29
N GLU A 979 -7.11 -39.55 21.91
CA GLU A 979 -6.83 -38.86 20.64
C GLU A 979 -7.54 -37.49 20.59
N ARG A 980 -6.90 -36.50 19.98
CA ARG A 980 -7.43 -35.16 19.68
C ARG A 980 -7.03 -34.77 18.24
N LYS A 981 -7.98 -34.73 17.31
CA LYS A 981 -7.70 -34.28 15.93
C LYS A 981 -8.37 -32.94 15.63
N VAL A 982 -7.61 -31.98 15.12
CA VAL A 982 -8.02 -30.59 14.88
C VAL A 982 -8.27 -30.36 13.39
N LEU A 983 -9.20 -29.47 13.03
CA LEU A 983 -9.59 -29.25 11.64
C LEU A 983 -10.11 -27.81 11.39
N GLU A 984 -9.35 -27.01 10.65
CA GLU A 984 -9.66 -25.61 10.28
C GLU A 984 -10.65 -25.53 9.10
N LEU A 985 -11.63 -24.61 9.16
CA LEU A 985 -12.68 -24.45 8.15
C LEU A 985 -13.03 -22.97 7.90
N THR A 986 -13.00 -22.52 6.64
CA THR A 986 -13.34 -21.14 6.24
C THR A 986 -14.49 -21.10 5.22
N LEU A 987 -15.50 -20.24 5.46
CA LEU A 987 -16.66 -20.08 4.56
C LEU A 987 -16.52 -18.90 3.59
N PRO A 988 -16.78 -19.08 2.27
CA PRO A 988 -16.68 -18.00 1.27
C PRO A 988 -17.84 -16.98 1.35
N GLU A 989 -17.58 -15.74 0.94
CA GLU A 989 -18.51 -14.62 1.16
C GLU A 989 -19.77 -14.55 0.27
N LYS A 990 -19.84 -15.28 -0.87
CA LYS A 990 -20.89 -15.04 -1.89
C LYS A 990 -21.38 -16.34 -2.56
N PRO A 991 -22.71 -16.53 -2.73
CA PRO A 991 -23.28 -17.75 -3.28
C PRO A 991 -23.17 -17.84 -4.82
N PHE A 992 -22.92 -19.05 -5.33
CA PHE A 992 -23.08 -19.37 -6.75
C PHE A 992 -24.56 -19.60 -7.12
N PRO A 993 -24.98 -19.30 -8.38
CA PRO A 993 -26.39 -19.35 -8.77
C PRO A 993 -26.90 -20.78 -8.98
N ALA A 994 -27.96 -21.15 -8.25
CA ALA A 994 -28.55 -22.49 -8.29
C ALA A 994 -29.11 -22.89 -9.67
N PHE A 995 -28.59 -23.98 -10.25
CA PHE A 995 -29.12 -24.61 -11.47
C PHE A 995 -30.10 -25.74 -11.14
N GLY A 996 -31.39 -25.52 -11.40
CA GLY A 996 -32.42 -26.55 -11.29
C GLY A 996 -32.79 -27.18 -12.65
N ALA A 997 -32.42 -28.45 -12.86
CA ALA A 997 -32.93 -29.27 -13.97
C ALA A 997 -32.94 -30.76 -13.61
N SER A 998 -34.04 -31.46 -13.90
CA SER A 998 -34.12 -32.91 -13.73
C SER A 998 -33.73 -33.65 -15.02
N PHE A 999 -32.64 -34.39 -14.96
CA PHE A 999 -32.34 -35.50 -15.88
C PHE A 999 -31.97 -36.72 -15.05
N GLY A 1000 -32.34 -37.91 -15.53
CA GLY A 1000 -32.14 -39.16 -14.79
C GLY A 1000 -31.28 -40.16 -15.56
N GLY A 1001 -30.61 -41.04 -14.82
CA GLY A 1001 -30.14 -42.31 -15.36
C GLY A 1001 -28.77 -42.31 -16.03
N LYS A 1002 -27.77 -41.63 -15.43
CA LYS A 1002 -26.36 -42.04 -15.44
C LYS A 1002 -25.61 -41.33 -14.31
N SER A 1003 -24.63 -42.02 -13.71
CA SER A 1003 -23.65 -41.34 -12.86
C SER A 1003 -22.72 -40.51 -13.74
N MET A 1004 -22.35 -39.33 -13.26
CA MET A 1004 -21.23 -38.53 -13.74
C MET A 1004 -20.54 -38.00 -12.49
N HIS A 1005 -19.22 -38.17 -12.39
CA HIS A 1005 -18.44 -37.44 -11.41
C HIS A 1005 -18.61 -35.94 -11.67
N THR A 1006 -18.96 -35.19 -10.64
CA THR A 1006 -18.77 -33.74 -10.57
C THR A 1006 -17.57 -33.53 -9.66
N GLY A 1007 -16.53 -32.87 -10.18
CA GLY A 1007 -15.19 -32.89 -9.59
C GLY A 1007 -15.12 -32.41 -8.14
N SER A 1008 -14.16 -32.97 -7.41
CA SER A 1008 -13.81 -32.57 -6.06
C SER A 1008 -13.52 -31.07 -6.00
N LEU A 1009 -14.06 -30.40 -4.98
CA LEU A 1009 -13.56 -29.09 -4.60
C LEU A 1009 -12.31 -29.34 -3.74
N LEU A 1010 -11.13 -28.94 -4.22
CA LEU A 1010 -9.93 -28.96 -3.39
C LEU A 1010 -10.11 -27.94 -2.26
N MET A 1011 -10.22 -28.46 -1.04
CA MET A 1011 -9.89 -27.76 0.20
C MET A 1011 -8.61 -28.42 0.69
N ASN A 1012 -7.56 -27.64 0.97
CA ASN A 1012 -6.37 -28.18 1.61
C ASN A 1012 -6.76 -28.72 3.00
N LEU A 1013 -6.28 -29.91 3.31
CA LEU A 1013 -6.48 -30.61 4.58
C LEU A 1013 -5.11 -31.10 5.04
N SER A 1014 -4.29 -30.20 5.60
CA SER A 1014 -3.03 -30.57 6.26
C SER A 1014 -3.37 -31.43 7.49
N PRO A 1015 -2.77 -32.64 7.65
CA PRO A 1015 -3.23 -33.62 8.62
C PRO A 1015 -2.41 -33.64 9.93
N ARG A 1016 -2.05 -32.49 10.54
CA ARG A 1016 -1.30 -32.46 11.82
C ARG A 1016 -1.97 -33.36 12.89
N GLU A 1017 -1.23 -34.32 13.45
CA GLU A 1017 -1.69 -35.29 14.47
C GLU A 1017 -1.12 -34.95 15.86
N GLU A 1018 -1.69 -33.96 16.55
CA GLU A 1018 -1.39 -33.69 17.98
C GLU A 1018 -1.56 -34.96 18.86
N SER A 1019 -0.61 -35.23 19.77
CA SER A 1019 -0.58 -36.41 20.67
C SER A 1019 -1.34 -36.24 22.00
#